data_AF-V4NJH8-F1
#
_entry.id   AF-V4NJH8-F1
#
_cell.length_a   1.000
_cell.length_b   1.000
_cell.length_c   1.000
_cell.angle_alpha   90.00
_cell.angle_beta   90.00
_cell.angle_gamma   90.00
#
_symmetry.space_group_name_H-M   'P 1'
#
loop_
_entity.id
_entity.type
_entity.pdbx_description
1 polymer ?
#
loop_
_entity_poly.entity_id
_entity_poly.type
_entity_poly.pdbx_seq_one_letter_code
_entity_poly.pdbx_strand_id
1 'polypeptide(L)'
;MGLGRWKVLAGLILVLAALAVAFAAWAAKAPTKAASRPLMGAQVLVFSKTAGFRHDSIPTGQAALKALAQKEGFSVTVTEDASVFTDANLKTYNAVVFLNTTGDILDDNQQAAFERFIQSGGGLLGIHSATDTESDGKWPWFTKLIGGHFKHHPAIQEARLVVADPHHPAIAADPALARKGEMRFTDEWYDYRDVSPFLNHILQIDSQSYQGAQSQGISNMVWSNDFDGGRAFYIGLGHRNESYAEPIMQRLMLHGLIYAVGKKDRDYARIRPAAERMTRETVVSNMNEPIAFDFLPDRSILIIERNGALIHVDPTWGTRKTVGMVAFDSSNGEHGAYALAVDPNFAANRILYIQHSKRGKAGKMMNRVGRFRLDVKAGRLTPVDTLIDIPIEDTCCHTGSGLLFNKAGELFITTGDNTNPWDKDVNGFAPLDNRPTGTDMDAGRSSGNTQDLRGKILRIRPKPAGGYLVPKGNLFTDARQGRPEIYAMGFRNPYSLAQDPKTGYLYLGDVGPDSSTDDVNRGVRGHDEINEIKSPGNYGWPLFIGNNYPYHKHDFVTGENGKAFDPDRPVNPSARNTGTKVLPPARPALLYYPYNESSIFPELGSGGRSATAGGVYRRPRTPATTNLPAWYDGKLFISDFVRSYVKVVDFDSQGNVRQILDLAPSVKIDNPIDMMFGPDGNLYVLAYGPKWNAPNPTSGLYRIVFRPGELEAAAPVVAAAPVSPAMALIEENACLSCHQVDEESVGPSYKKVAEKYRDRADAVDYIAGRIEKGGQGVWGSPHAMPAFEGISQDDRKVLAAYILAQ
;
A
#
# COMPACT_ATOMS: atom_id res chain seq x y z
N MET A 1 -4.40 -92.43 15.36
CA MET A 1 -3.90 -91.16 14.76
C MET A 1 -3.16 -90.36 15.86
N GLY A 2 -1.89 -90.68 16.16
CA GLY A 2 -1.31 -90.32 17.47
C GLY A 2 0.08 -89.66 17.52
N LEU A 3 0.86 -89.56 16.43
CA LEU A 3 2.24 -89.04 16.51
C LEU A 3 2.56 -87.84 15.61
N GLY A 4 1.67 -87.44 14.69
CA GLY A 4 1.93 -86.34 13.75
C GLY A 4 1.73 -84.93 14.33
N ARG A 5 0.83 -84.76 15.31
CA ARG A 5 0.44 -83.43 15.82
C ARG A 5 1.49 -82.77 16.72
N TRP A 6 2.27 -83.54 17.46
CA TRP A 6 3.29 -83.01 18.38
C TRP A 6 4.54 -82.48 17.66
N LYS A 7 4.93 -83.09 16.53
CA LYS A 7 6.06 -82.60 15.72
C LYS A 7 5.74 -81.29 15.01
N VAL A 8 4.50 -81.11 14.58
CA VAL A 8 4.02 -79.86 13.95
C VAL A 8 3.94 -78.74 14.97
N LEU A 9 3.45 -79.00 16.19
CA LEU A 9 3.35 -78.00 17.24
C LEU A 9 4.74 -77.56 17.76
N ALA A 10 5.67 -78.50 17.95
CA ALA A 10 7.05 -78.18 18.35
C ALA A 10 7.81 -77.40 17.26
N GLY A 11 7.59 -77.73 15.98
CA GLY A 11 8.14 -76.98 14.85
C GLY A 11 7.59 -75.55 14.78
N LEU A 12 6.28 -75.36 15.00
CA LEU A 12 5.65 -74.04 15.04
C LEU A 12 6.16 -73.17 16.20
N ILE A 13 6.36 -73.76 17.39
CA ILE A 13 6.92 -73.02 18.54
C ILE A 13 8.37 -72.62 18.29
N LEU A 14 9.19 -73.49 17.68
CA LEU A 14 10.58 -73.15 17.32
C LEU A 14 10.66 -72.08 16.23
N VAL A 15 9.76 -72.11 15.24
CA VAL A 15 9.68 -71.08 14.19
C VAL A 15 9.19 -69.76 14.76
N LEU A 16 8.21 -69.76 15.66
CA LEU A 16 7.73 -68.55 16.33
C LEU A 16 8.77 -67.97 17.29
N ALA A 17 9.53 -68.81 18.00
CA ALA A 17 10.63 -68.36 18.84
C ALA A 17 11.78 -67.79 18.01
N ALA A 18 12.14 -68.43 16.89
CA ALA A 18 13.15 -67.92 15.96
C ALA A 18 12.72 -66.60 15.30
N LEU A 19 11.43 -66.47 14.93
CA LEU A 19 10.87 -65.22 14.40
C LEU A 19 10.81 -64.13 15.47
N ALA A 20 10.49 -64.45 16.73
CA ALA A 20 10.51 -63.48 17.82
C ALA A 20 11.93 -62.98 18.13
N VAL A 21 12.93 -63.86 18.11
CA VAL A 21 14.35 -63.49 18.28
C VAL A 21 14.86 -62.70 17.08
N ALA A 22 14.48 -63.06 15.85
CA ALA A 22 14.82 -62.30 14.65
C ALA A 22 14.14 -60.92 14.62
N PHE A 23 12.90 -60.82 15.09
CA PHE A 23 12.17 -59.56 15.20
C PHE A 23 12.73 -58.67 16.32
N ALA A 24 13.13 -59.24 17.45
CA ALA A 24 13.83 -58.51 18.52
C ALA A 24 15.22 -58.03 18.05
N ALA A 25 15.96 -58.84 17.30
CA ALA A 25 17.25 -58.48 16.72
C ALA A 25 17.13 -57.44 15.58
N TRP A 26 16.02 -57.44 14.84
CA TRP A 26 15.70 -56.41 13.83
C TRP A 26 15.24 -55.10 14.49
N ALA A 27 14.40 -55.17 15.53
CA ALA A 27 13.97 -54.01 16.31
C ALA A 27 15.13 -53.35 17.07
N ALA A 28 16.11 -54.13 17.54
CA ALA A 28 17.34 -53.61 18.16
C ALA A 28 18.34 -53.02 17.14
N LYS A 29 18.16 -53.28 15.84
CA LYS A 29 18.97 -52.72 14.73
C LYS A 29 18.25 -51.63 13.94
N ALA A 30 17.00 -51.31 14.24
CA ALA A 30 16.34 -50.13 13.68
C ALA A 30 17.17 -48.92 14.13
N PRO A 31 17.67 -48.08 13.19
CA PRO A 31 18.41 -46.89 13.58
C PRO A 31 17.46 -46.05 14.44
N THR A 32 17.77 -45.90 15.72
CA THR A 32 17.19 -44.83 16.53
C THR A 32 17.46 -43.57 15.76
N LYS A 33 16.41 -42.96 15.16
CA LYS A 33 16.50 -41.65 14.52
C LYS A 33 17.18 -40.76 15.54
N ALA A 34 18.45 -40.43 15.33
CA ALA A 34 19.18 -39.56 16.25
C ALA A 34 18.31 -38.31 16.40
N ALA A 35 18.02 -37.91 17.64
CA ALA A 35 17.20 -36.73 17.89
C ALA A 35 17.85 -35.58 17.11
N SER A 36 17.16 -35.08 16.09
CA SER A 36 17.66 -33.96 15.30
C SER A 36 17.83 -32.80 16.27
N ARG A 37 19.06 -32.29 16.45
CA ARG A 37 19.34 -31.07 17.21
C ARG A 37 19.29 -29.89 16.23
N PRO A 38 18.15 -29.21 16.05
CA PRO A 38 17.97 -28.28 14.95
C PRO A 38 18.91 -27.07 15.09
N LEU A 39 19.23 -26.71 16.33
CA LEU A 39 20.13 -25.60 16.67
C LEU A 39 21.62 -25.93 16.50
N MET A 40 22.02 -27.19 16.31
CA MET A 40 23.45 -27.55 16.33
C MET A 40 24.30 -26.69 15.37
N GLY A 41 25.32 -26.00 15.88
CA GLY A 41 26.20 -25.11 15.13
C GLY A 41 25.62 -23.72 14.81
N ALA A 42 24.40 -23.41 15.24
CA ALA A 42 23.83 -22.07 15.07
C ALA A 42 24.59 -21.04 15.93
N GLN A 43 24.66 -19.80 15.44
CA GLN A 43 25.21 -18.65 16.15
C GLN A 43 24.05 -17.74 16.60
N VAL A 44 23.95 -17.42 17.88
CA VAL A 44 22.86 -16.60 18.43
C VAL A 44 23.44 -15.40 19.17
N LEU A 45 22.97 -14.20 18.82
CA LEU A 45 23.30 -12.97 19.53
C LEU A 45 22.22 -12.72 20.59
N VAL A 46 22.59 -12.65 21.87
CA VAL A 46 21.69 -12.27 22.97
C VAL A 46 21.99 -10.83 23.33
N PHE A 47 21.03 -9.96 23.04
CA PHE A 47 21.08 -8.53 23.28
C PHE A 47 20.14 -8.16 24.43
N SER A 48 20.65 -7.45 25.44
CA SER A 48 19.88 -7.09 26.63
C SER A 48 20.11 -5.64 27.07
N LYS A 49 20.41 -4.74 26.12
CA LYS A 49 20.50 -3.31 26.38
C LYS A 49 19.12 -2.76 26.78
N THR A 50 19.10 -1.87 27.76
CA THR A 50 17.89 -1.19 28.25
C THR A 50 18.14 0.31 28.28
N ALA A 51 17.24 1.09 27.69
CA ALA A 51 17.14 2.54 27.84
C ALA A 51 15.94 2.95 28.70
N GLY A 52 15.07 2.00 29.08
CA GLY A 52 13.97 2.16 30.03
C GLY A 52 14.19 1.35 31.31
N PHE A 53 13.12 0.71 31.81
CA PHE A 53 13.18 -0.12 33.02
C PHE A 53 14.14 -1.30 32.83
N ARG A 54 14.97 -1.58 33.83
CA ARG A 54 15.94 -2.68 33.82
C ARG A 54 15.46 -3.81 34.71
N HIS A 55 15.28 -4.99 34.12
CA HIS A 55 14.83 -6.18 34.83
C HIS A 55 15.99 -6.89 35.54
N ASP A 56 15.83 -7.20 36.83
CA ASP A 56 16.80 -7.97 37.62
C ASP A 56 17.03 -9.39 37.07
N SER A 57 16.12 -9.88 36.23
CA SER A 57 16.16 -11.22 35.64
C SER A 57 17.07 -11.34 34.42
N ILE A 58 17.60 -10.24 33.87
CA ILE A 58 18.48 -10.25 32.71
C ILE A 58 19.68 -11.21 32.89
N PRO A 59 20.48 -11.15 33.98
CA PRO A 59 21.60 -12.07 34.18
C PRO A 59 21.17 -13.55 34.23
N THR A 60 20.01 -13.83 34.84
CA THR A 60 19.46 -15.19 34.94
C THR A 60 19.01 -15.70 33.58
N GLY A 61 18.36 -14.88 32.77
CA GLY A 61 17.98 -15.23 31.39
C GLY A 61 19.19 -15.47 30.49
N GLN A 62 20.24 -14.65 30.60
CA GLN A 62 21.50 -14.86 29.89
C GLN A 62 22.14 -16.21 30.28
N ALA A 63 22.15 -16.54 31.56
CA ALA A 63 22.67 -17.82 32.06
C ALA A 63 21.85 -19.02 31.55
N ALA A 64 20.52 -18.90 31.54
CA ALA A 64 19.64 -19.94 31.03
C ALA A 64 19.85 -20.21 29.53
N LEU A 65 20.00 -19.16 28.71
CA LEU A 65 20.29 -19.28 27.28
C LEU A 65 21.68 -19.91 27.02
N LYS A 66 22.70 -19.56 27.81
CA LYS A 66 24.02 -20.20 27.75
C LYS A 66 23.96 -21.69 28.09
N ALA A 67 23.20 -22.06 29.13
CA ALA A 67 23.02 -23.46 29.51
C ALA A 67 22.30 -24.24 28.39
N LEU A 68 21.29 -23.64 27.77
CA LEU A 68 20.58 -24.22 26.63
C LEU A 68 21.50 -24.39 25.41
N ALA A 69 22.39 -23.42 25.16
CA ALA A 69 23.41 -23.46 24.11
C ALA A 69 24.35 -24.66 24.26
N GLN A 70 24.84 -24.90 25.48
CA GLN A 70 25.67 -26.06 25.78
C GLN A 70 24.93 -27.38 25.57
N LYS A 71 23.66 -27.46 25.97
CA LYS A 71 22.84 -28.67 25.86
C LYS A 71 22.51 -29.03 24.41
N GLU A 72 22.14 -28.03 23.60
CA GLU A 72 21.64 -28.22 22.23
C GLU A 72 22.73 -28.06 21.15
N GLY A 73 23.92 -27.62 21.54
CA GLY A 73 25.10 -27.56 20.68
C GLY A 73 25.16 -26.34 19.76
N PHE A 74 24.67 -25.18 20.21
CA PHE A 74 24.79 -23.90 19.51
C PHE A 74 25.64 -22.90 20.31
N SER A 75 25.98 -21.77 19.71
CA SER A 75 26.80 -20.73 20.33
C SER A 75 25.95 -19.51 20.66
N VAL A 76 26.26 -18.88 21.81
CA VAL A 76 25.61 -17.65 22.27
C VAL A 76 26.68 -16.58 22.52
N THR A 77 26.52 -15.43 21.87
CA THR A 77 27.26 -14.20 22.18
C THR A 77 26.32 -13.29 22.97
N VAL A 78 26.69 -12.88 24.18
CA VAL A 78 25.88 -11.94 24.99
C VAL A 78 26.51 -10.56 24.92
N THR A 79 25.71 -9.52 24.70
CA THR A 79 26.17 -8.13 24.72
C THR A 79 25.05 -7.15 25.07
N GLU A 80 25.44 -5.98 25.56
CA GLU A 80 24.58 -4.79 25.68
C GLU A 80 25.12 -3.64 24.80
N ASP A 81 26.20 -3.87 24.05
CA ASP A 81 26.77 -2.91 23.11
C ASP A 81 26.02 -2.94 21.77
N ALA A 82 25.34 -1.84 21.45
CA ALA A 82 24.57 -1.70 20.21
C ALA A 82 25.45 -1.55 18.96
N SER A 83 26.73 -1.22 19.09
CA SER A 83 27.65 -1.04 17.96
C SER A 83 27.85 -2.33 17.14
N VAL A 84 27.48 -3.47 17.71
CA VAL A 84 27.50 -4.79 17.04
C VAL A 84 26.43 -4.92 15.96
N PHE A 85 25.42 -4.05 15.92
CA PHE A 85 24.34 -4.07 14.91
C PHE A 85 24.82 -3.45 13.59
N THR A 86 25.70 -4.18 12.91
CA THR A 86 26.19 -3.87 11.56
C THR A 86 25.89 -5.02 10.62
N ASP A 87 25.77 -4.75 9.32
CA ASP A 87 25.55 -5.81 8.32
C ASP A 87 26.64 -6.89 8.37
N ALA A 88 27.90 -6.49 8.53
CA ALA A 88 29.04 -7.40 8.57
C ALA A 88 28.96 -8.35 9.78
N ASN A 89 28.59 -7.83 10.95
CA ASN A 89 28.52 -8.64 12.16
C ASN A 89 27.24 -9.50 12.21
N LEU A 90 26.08 -8.92 11.92
CA LEU A 90 24.79 -9.64 11.96
C LEU A 90 24.74 -10.81 10.96
N LYS A 91 25.48 -10.73 9.84
CA LYS A 91 25.67 -11.85 8.89
C LYS A 91 26.21 -13.13 9.52
N THR A 92 26.93 -13.02 10.64
CA THR A 92 27.51 -14.18 11.34
C THR A 92 26.50 -14.93 12.21
N TYR A 93 25.32 -14.36 12.46
CA TYR A 93 24.31 -14.90 13.36
C TYR A 93 23.12 -15.54 12.62
N ASN A 94 22.53 -16.55 13.24
CA ASN A 94 21.30 -17.21 12.82
C ASN A 94 20.06 -16.78 13.61
N ALA A 95 20.21 -16.09 14.73
CA ALA A 95 19.10 -15.43 15.40
C ALA A 95 19.64 -14.33 16.32
N VAL A 96 18.80 -13.35 16.61
CA VAL A 96 19.02 -12.37 17.67
C VAL A 96 17.96 -12.58 18.75
N VAL A 97 18.35 -12.54 20.01
CA VAL A 97 17.45 -12.57 21.16
C VAL A 97 17.42 -11.18 21.76
N PHE A 98 16.24 -10.59 21.88
CA PHE A 98 16.01 -9.40 22.70
C PHE A 98 15.53 -9.87 24.06
N LEU A 99 16.45 -9.90 25.02
CA LEU A 99 16.21 -10.40 26.37
C LEU A 99 15.91 -9.23 27.31
N ASN A 100 14.63 -9.00 27.60
CA ASN A 100 14.16 -7.92 28.46
C ASN A 100 14.72 -6.53 28.09
N THR A 101 14.79 -6.24 26.78
CA THR A 101 15.15 -4.91 26.29
C THR A 101 14.02 -3.91 26.56
N THR A 102 14.31 -2.62 26.72
CA THR A 102 13.31 -1.57 26.98
C THR A 102 13.78 -0.22 26.43
N GLY A 103 12.87 0.61 25.93
CA GLY A 103 13.17 1.93 25.38
C GLY A 103 13.85 1.93 24.00
N ASP A 104 14.31 3.10 23.56
CA ASP A 104 15.07 3.31 22.30
C ASP A 104 16.53 2.86 22.50
N ILE A 105 16.91 1.76 21.84
CA ILE A 105 18.19 1.07 22.09
C ILE A 105 19.09 0.99 20.86
N LEU A 106 18.57 1.21 19.65
CA LEU A 106 19.30 1.18 18.38
C LEU A 106 19.11 2.50 17.63
N ASP A 107 20.20 3.06 17.09
CA ASP A 107 20.12 4.20 16.16
C ASP A 107 19.65 3.79 14.76
N ASP A 108 19.29 4.75 13.90
CA ASP A 108 18.77 4.52 12.55
C ASP A 108 19.63 3.57 11.70
N ASN A 109 20.96 3.62 11.82
CA ASN A 109 21.85 2.73 11.07
C ASN A 109 21.80 1.30 11.59
N GLN A 110 21.75 1.13 12.91
CA GLN A 110 21.64 -0.15 13.59
C GLN A 110 20.25 -0.78 13.35
N GLN A 111 19.19 0.02 13.38
CA GLN A 111 17.83 -0.39 13.01
C GLN A 111 17.82 -0.91 11.56
N ALA A 112 18.36 -0.14 10.62
CA ALA A 112 18.43 -0.55 9.22
C ALA A 112 19.25 -1.84 9.00
N ALA A 113 20.35 -2.03 9.75
CA ALA A 113 21.12 -3.28 9.71
C ALA A 113 20.31 -4.47 10.26
N PHE A 114 19.53 -4.26 11.31
CA PHE A 114 18.64 -5.29 11.87
C PHE A 114 17.50 -5.65 10.91
N GLU A 115 16.89 -4.68 10.25
CA GLU A 115 15.90 -4.92 9.21
C GLU A 115 16.45 -5.80 8.09
N ARG A 116 17.64 -5.46 7.56
CA ARG A 116 18.30 -6.26 6.51
C ARG A 116 18.64 -7.66 6.99
N PHE A 117 19.03 -7.82 8.26
CA PHE A 117 19.23 -9.14 8.85
C PHE A 117 17.95 -9.97 8.81
N ILE A 118 16.83 -9.43 9.29
CA ILE A 118 15.52 -10.10 9.23
C ILE A 118 15.12 -10.40 7.77
N GLN A 119 15.25 -9.43 6.86
CA GLN A 119 14.94 -9.60 5.44
C GLN A 119 15.76 -10.68 4.73
N SER A 120 16.99 -10.92 5.19
CA SER A 120 17.84 -12.01 4.67
C SER A 120 17.38 -13.41 5.09
N GLY A 121 16.31 -13.52 5.89
CA GLY A 121 15.86 -14.76 6.53
C GLY A 121 16.16 -14.81 8.03
N GLY A 122 16.71 -13.72 8.59
CA GLY A 122 16.93 -13.45 10.00
C GLY A 122 15.78 -13.83 10.92
N GLY A 123 16.09 -14.12 12.18
CA GLY A 123 15.07 -14.36 13.19
C GLY A 123 15.29 -13.64 14.49
N LEU A 124 14.19 -13.22 15.12
CA LEU A 124 14.15 -12.61 16.44
C LEU A 124 13.47 -13.56 17.45
N LEU A 125 14.07 -13.72 18.63
CA LEU A 125 13.37 -14.19 19.82
C LEU A 125 13.25 -13.02 20.81
N GLY A 126 12.04 -12.51 21.01
CA GLY A 126 11.77 -11.49 22.03
C GLY A 126 11.31 -12.14 23.33
N ILE A 127 11.85 -11.70 24.46
CA ILE A 127 11.49 -12.19 25.79
C ILE A 127 11.01 -11.02 26.66
N HIS A 128 9.83 -11.21 27.25
CA HIS A 128 9.12 -10.35 28.18
C HIS A 128 9.02 -8.90 27.71
N SER A 129 9.90 -8.01 28.19
CA SER A 129 9.85 -6.58 27.87
C SER A 129 10.34 -6.24 26.47
N ALA A 130 10.72 -7.21 25.64
CA ALA A 130 11.07 -6.95 24.24
C ALA A 130 9.99 -6.18 23.44
N THR A 131 8.72 -6.24 23.87
CA THR A 131 7.61 -5.43 23.31
C THR A 131 7.55 -3.98 23.82
N ASP A 132 8.37 -3.62 24.80
CA ASP A 132 8.60 -2.26 25.32
C ASP A 132 9.86 -1.62 24.71
N THR A 133 10.44 -2.25 23.70
CA THR A 133 11.54 -1.70 22.91
C THR A 133 10.99 -0.70 21.88
N GLU A 134 11.64 0.47 21.76
CA GLU A 134 11.27 1.57 20.85
C GLU A 134 9.89 2.20 21.15
N SER A 135 9.62 2.40 22.44
CA SER A 135 8.34 2.89 22.95
C SER A 135 7.96 4.31 22.55
N ASP A 136 8.85 5.04 21.89
CA ASP A 136 8.61 6.39 21.38
C ASP A 136 7.92 6.43 20.00
N GLY A 137 7.74 5.26 19.37
CA GLY A 137 7.06 5.10 18.09
C GLY A 137 7.89 5.47 16.86
N LYS A 138 9.19 5.72 17.01
CA LYS A 138 10.06 6.08 15.87
C LYS A 138 10.44 4.92 14.97
N TRP A 139 10.33 3.68 15.44
CA TRP A 139 10.59 2.48 14.63
C TRP A 139 9.36 1.55 14.49
N PRO A 140 8.28 1.97 13.78
CA PRO A 140 7.05 1.18 13.64
C PRO A 140 7.25 -0.20 12.99
N TRP A 141 8.31 -0.37 12.20
CA TRP A 141 8.66 -1.65 11.58
C TRP A 141 8.95 -2.72 12.65
N PHE A 142 9.63 -2.36 13.75
CA PHE A 142 9.91 -3.29 14.83
C PHE A 142 8.64 -3.75 15.54
N THR A 143 7.69 -2.85 15.83
CA THR A 143 6.38 -3.21 16.39
C THR A 143 5.66 -4.24 15.53
N LYS A 144 5.73 -4.09 14.20
CA LYS A 144 5.15 -5.07 13.26
C LYS A 144 5.91 -6.39 13.24
N LEU A 145 7.23 -6.38 13.36
CA LEU A 145 8.05 -7.59 13.47
C LEU A 145 7.72 -8.35 14.75
N ILE A 146 7.83 -7.69 15.92
CA ILE A 146 7.62 -8.35 17.21
C ILE A 146 6.15 -8.71 17.43
N GLY A 147 5.22 -7.99 16.80
CA GLY A 147 3.80 -8.34 16.69
C GLY A 147 2.84 -7.53 17.54
N GLY A 148 3.34 -6.62 18.38
CA GLY A 148 2.55 -5.74 19.22
C GLY A 148 3.44 -4.94 20.18
N HIS A 149 2.89 -3.90 20.79
CA HIS A 149 3.62 -3.04 21.72
C HIS A 149 3.06 -3.19 23.15
N PHE A 150 3.94 -3.12 24.15
CA PHE A 150 3.55 -3.09 25.56
C PHE A 150 2.56 -1.93 25.84
N LYS A 151 1.52 -2.20 26.62
CA LYS A 151 0.53 -1.18 27.02
C LYS A 151 0.47 -1.01 28.54
N HIS A 152 0.36 -2.12 29.26
CA HIS A 152 0.10 -2.11 30.69
C HIS A 152 0.47 -3.47 31.32
N HIS A 153 0.79 -3.47 32.62
CA HIS A 153 0.90 -4.68 33.42
C HIS A 153 0.30 -4.47 34.83
N PRO A 154 -0.36 -5.47 35.43
CA PRO A 154 -0.72 -5.46 36.84
C PRO A 154 0.41 -6.04 37.72
N ALA A 155 0.13 -6.23 39.00
CA ALA A 155 1.07 -6.85 39.93
C ALA A 155 1.37 -8.32 39.56
N ILE A 156 2.59 -8.76 39.87
CA ILE A 156 3.05 -10.14 39.72
C ILE A 156 2.11 -11.09 40.48
N GLN A 157 1.57 -12.09 39.79
CA GLN A 157 0.66 -13.06 40.37
C GLN A 157 0.56 -14.31 39.49
N GLU A 158 -0.02 -15.38 40.02
CA GLU A 158 -0.31 -16.58 39.23
C GLU A 158 -1.48 -16.32 38.27
N ALA A 159 -1.38 -16.82 37.04
CA ALA A 159 -2.47 -16.81 36.06
C ALA A 159 -2.54 -18.13 35.28
N ARG A 160 -3.67 -18.33 34.61
CA ARG A 160 -3.96 -19.49 33.78
C ARG A 160 -3.58 -19.22 32.33
N LEU A 161 -2.72 -20.08 31.77
CA LEU A 161 -2.33 -20.12 30.37
C LEU A 161 -3.03 -21.27 29.65
N VAL A 162 -3.49 -21.00 28.43
CA VAL A 162 -4.19 -21.92 27.53
C VAL A 162 -3.38 -22.08 26.24
N VAL A 163 -3.31 -23.30 25.73
CA VAL A 163 -2.66 -23.59 24.44
C VAL A 163 -3.63 -23.23 23.31
N ALA A 164 -3.25 -22.25 22.47
CA ALA A 164 -4.07 -21.79 21.35
C ALA A 164 -3.91 -22.67 20.10
N ASP A 165 -2.67 -23.04 19.77
CA ASP A 165 -2.36 -23.94 18.65
C ASP A 165 -1.41 -25.08 19.08
N PRO A 166 -1.94 -26.28 19.39
CA PRO A 166 -1.11 -27.43 19.75
C PRO A 166 -0.34 -28.03 18.55
N HIS A 167 -0.67 -27.63 17.32
CA HIS A 167 -0.05 -28.10 16.08
C HIS A 167 1.07 -27.18 15.58
N HIS A 168 1.24 -25.99 16.17
CA HIS A 168 2.30 -25.07 15.81
C HIS A 168 3.68 -25.78 15.90
N PRO A 169 4.59 -25.63 14.92
CA PRO A 169 5.87 -26.35 14.90
C PRO A 169 6.74 -26.19 16.16
N ALA A 170 6.61 -25.05 16.83
CA ALA A 170 7.29 -24.77 18.11
C ALA A 170 6.69 -25.55 19.30
N ILE A 171 5.46 -26.06 19.23
CA ILE A 171 4.81 -26.79 20.33
C ILE A 171 4.57 -28.26 19.99
N ALA A 172 4.23 -28.58 18.74
CA ALA A 172 3.88 -29.93 18.30
C ALA A 172 5.01 -30.96 18.51
N ALA A 173 6.26 -30.50 18.51
CA ALA A 173 7.43 -31.33 18.78
C ALA A 173 7.61 -31.67 20.28
N ASP A 174 6.82 -31.04 21.15
CA ASP A 174 6.87 -31.20 22.60
C ASP A 174 5.53 -31.74 23.16
N PRO A 175 5.42 -33.07 23.34
CA PRO A 175 4.22 -33.69 23.89
C PRO A 175 3.84 -33.22 25.30
N ALA A 176 4.75 -32.63 26.06
CA ALA A 176 4.44 -32.13 27.40
C ALA A 176 3.74 -30.76 27.36
N LEU A 177 4.08 -29.93 26.37
CA LEU A 177 3.37 -28.67 26.10
C LEU A 177 2.05 -28.95 25.35
N ALA A 178 2.07 -29.85 24.36
CA ALA A 178 0.90 -30.14 23.52
C ALA A 178 -0.23 -30.89 24.24
N ARG A 179 0.04 -31.59 25.36
CA ARG A 179 -0.98 -32.37 26.10
C ARG A 179 -1.61 -31.64 27.29
N LYS A 180 -1.01 -30.56 27.80
CA LYS A 180 -1.57 -29.80 28.92
C LYS A 180 -2.49 -28.71 28.38
N GLY A 181 -3.79 -29.02 28.31
CA GLY A 181 -4.81 -28.06 27.85
C GLY A 181 -4.86 -26.77 28.66
N GLU A 182 -4.36 -26.78 29.91
CA GLU A 182 -4.28 -25.61 30.79
C GLU A 182 -3.05 -25.69 31.70
N MET A 183 -2.40 -24.55 31.95
CA MET A 183 -1.21 -24.42 32.79
C MET A 183 -1.34 -23.22 33.73
N ARG A 184 -0.68 -23.29 34.89
CA ARG A 184 -0.54 -22.15 35.81
C ARG A 184 0.91 -21.70 35.82
N PHE A 185 1.11 -20.39 35.83
CA PHE A 185 2.43 -19.78 35.85
C PHE A 185 2.34 -18.46 36.62
N THR A 186 3.42 -18.04 37.28
CA THR A 186 3.46 -16.80 38.07
C THR A 186 4.48 -15.85 37.47
N ASP A 187 4.02 -14.73 36.91
CA ASP A 187 4.86 -13.71 36.28
C ASP A 187 4.19 -12.33 36.33
N GLU A 188 4.83 -11.33 35.71
CA GLU A 188 4.21 -10.04 35.36
C GLU A 188 3.51 -10.15 33.98
N TRP A 189 2.20 -9.88 33.94
CA TRP A 189 1.38 -10.08 32.74
C TRP A 189 1.21 -8.81 31.93
N TYR A 190 1.41 -8.88 30.61
CA TYR A 190 1.32 -7.71 29.74
C TYR A 190 0.00 -7.66 28.98
N ASP A 191 -0.62 -6.48 28.96
CA ASP A 191 -1.58 -6.09 27.93
C ASP A 191 -0.83 -5.39 26.80
N TYR A 192 -1.31 -5.56 25.56
CA TYR A 192 -0.68 -5.00 24.36
C TYR A 192 -1.59 -4.03 23.60
N ARG A 193 -0.97 -3.14 22.83
CA ARG A 193 -1.59 -2.31 21.79
C ARG A 193 -0.94 -2.61 20.43
N ASP A 194 -1.55 -2.13 19.35
CA ASP A 194 -1.03 -2.25 17.98
C ASP A 194 -0.70 -3.69 17.58
N VAL A 195 -1.51 -4.63 18.09
CA VAL A 195 -1.31 -6.08 17.88
C VAL A 195 -1.65 -6.43 16.45
N SER A 196 -0.71 -7.07 15.75
CA SER A 196 -0.93 -7.52 14.38
C SER A 196 -2.10 -8.54 14.32
N PRO A 197 -3.03 -8.40 13.36
CA PRO A 197 -4.09 -9.39 13.17
C PRO A 197 -3.58 -10.68 12.51
N PHE A 198 -2.31 -10.74 12.09
CA PHE A 198 -1.73 -11.85 11.32
C PHE A 198 -0.81 -12.75 12.15
N LEU A 199 -0.86 -12.65 13.48
CA LEU A 199 -0.02 -13.46 14.37
C LEU A 199 -0.49 -14.92 14.43
N ASN A 200 0.46 -15.85 14.53
CA ASN A 200 0.15 -17.22 14.90
C ASN A 200 0.16 -17.33 16.44
N HIS A 201 -1.02 -17.54 17.03
CA HIS A 201 -1.18 -17.59 18.48
C HIS A 201 -0.74 -18.96 19.04
N ILE A 202 0.09 -18.96 20.09
CA ILE A 202 0.68 -20.19 20.64
C ILE A 202 0.19 -20.44 22.07
N LEU A 203 0.46 -19.51 22.98
CA LEU A 203 -0.09 -19.52 24.34
C LEU A 203 -0.86 -18.23 24.58
N GLN A 204 -2.00 -18.36 25.24
CA GLN A 204 -2.84 -17.25 25.64
C GLN A 204 -3.10 -17.26 27.14
N ILE A 205 -3.31 -16.10 27.73
CA ILE A 205 -3.69 -15.92 29.13
C ILE A 205 -5.19 -15.70 29.25
N ASP A 206 -5.78 -16.29 30.29
CA ASP A 206 -7.17 -16.04 30.68
C ASP A 206 -7.24 -14.87 31.66
N SER A 207 -7.84 -13.76 31.21
CA SER A 207 -7.95 -12.54 32.00
C SER A 207 -8.88 -12.65 33.21
N GLN A 208 -9.68 -13.72 33.31
CA GLN A 208 -10.49 -14.02 34.49
C GLN A 208 -9.70 -14.72 35.60
N SER A 209 -8.48 -15.17 35.33
CA SER A 209 -7.69 -15.96 36.27
C SER A 209 -6.78 -15.13 37.19
N TYR A 210 -6.69 -13.81 36.98
CA TYR A 210 -5.85 -12.88 37.72
C TYR A 210 -6.50 -11.49 37.82
N GLN A 211 -6.00 -10.63 38.71
CA GLN A 211 -6.54 -9.29 38.96
C GLN A 211 -5.79 -8.21 38.18
N GLY A 212 -6.53 -7.22 37.67
CA GLY A 212 -5.97 -6.01 37.04
C GLY A 212 -5.79 -6.08 35.52
N ALA A 213 -6.33 -7.10 34.85
CA ALA A 213 -6.32 -7.19 33.39
C ALA A 213 -7.14 -6.07 32.74
N GLN A 214 -6.60 -5.42 31.69
CA GLN A 214 -7.37 -4.50 30.85
C GLN A 214 -7.96 -5.20 29.62
N SER A 215 -7.36 -6.32 29.18
CA SER A 215 -7.89 -7.17 28.11
C SER A 215 -9.07 -8.03 28.58
N GLN A 216 -10.05 -8.21 27.70
CA GLN A 216 -11.26 -9.01 27.97
C GLN A 216 -11.13 -10.43 27.39
N GLY A 217 -11.34 -11.44 28.22
CA GLY A 217 -11.33 -12.84 27.80
C GLY A 217 -9.93 -13.45 27.69
N ILE A 218 -9.58 -13.93 26.50
CA ILE A 218 -8.33 -14.63 26.23
C ILE A 218 -7.39 -13.72 25.43
N SER A 219 -6.17 -13.51 25.91
CA SER A 219 -5.17 -12.61 25.29
C SER A 219 -3.85 -13.32 24.99
N ASN A 220 -3.13 -12.90 23.95
CA ASN A 220 -1.90 -13.58 23.50
C ASN A 220 -0.72 -13.32 24.44
N MET A 221 -0.02 -14.37 24.90
CA MET A 221 1.23 -14.27 25.67
C MET A 221 2.43 -14.80 24.91
N VAL A 222 2.23 -15.75 24.01
CA VAL A 222 3.28 -16.33 23.17
C VAL A 222 2.74 -16.43 21.77
N TRP A 223 3.47 -15.92 20.79
CA TRP A 223 3.10 -15.97 19.38
C TRP A 223 4.33 -16.03 18.49
N SER A 224 4.09 -16.41 17.25
CA SER A 224 5.07 -16.28 16.17
C SER A 224 4.54 -15.39 15.06
N ASN A 225 5.46 -14.78 14.31
CA ASN A 225 5.16 -13.84 13.25
C ASN A 225 6.16 -14.00 12.11
N ASP A 226 5.71 -14.41 10.93
CA ASP A 226 6.55 -14.40 9.73
C ASP A 226 6.48 -13.01 9.10
N PHE A 227 7.58 -12.26 9.14
CA PHE A 227 7.58 -10.84 8.82
C PHE A 227 8.78 -10.45 7.95
N ASP A 228 8.49 -9.70 6.88
CA ASP A 228 9.45 -9.09 5.95
C ASP A 228 10.61 -9.99 5.51
N GLY A 229 10.34 -11.28 5.22
CA GLY A 229 11.35 -12.25 4.76
C GLY A 229 12.02 -13.06 5.88
N GLY A 230 11.96 -12.57 7.12
CA GLY A 230 12.41 -13.25 8.32
C GLY A 230 11.24 -13.76 9.17
N ARG A 231 11.45 -13.79 10.49
CA ARG A 231 10.49 -14.30 11.46
C ARG A 231 10.77 -13.81 12.88
N ALA A 232 9.75 -13.66 13.71
CA ALA A 232 9.86 -13.40 15.13
C ALA A 232 9.10 -14.45 15.94
N PHE A 233 9.64 -14.78 17.11
CA PHE A 233 8.96 -15.53 18.15
C PHE A 233 9.01 -14.70 19.42
N TYR A 234 7.85 -14.45 20.02
CA TYR A 234 7.77 -13.64 21.23
C TYR A 234 7.24 -14.47 22.40
N ILE A 235 7.86 -14.27 23.57
CA ILE A 235 7.48 -14.87 24.84
C ILE A 235 7.22 -13.74 25.82
N GLY A 236 5.96 -13.52 26.24
CA GLY A 236 5.59 -12.50 27.23
C GLY A 236 6.00 -12.82 28.67
N LEU A 237 6.45 -14.05 28.93
CA LEU A 237 7.02 -14.49 30.21
C LEU A 237 8.49 -14.09 30.33
N GLY A 238 8.98 -13.96 31.57
CA GLY A 238 10.40 -13.78 31.85
C GLY A 238 10.76 -12.59 32.73
N HIS A 239 9.79 -11.94 33.38
CA HIS A 239 10.07 -10.83 34.32
C HIS A 239 10.92 -11.31 35.49
N ARG A 240 10.57 -12.46 36.06
CA ARG A 240 11.14 -12.98 37.29
C ARG A 240 12.36 -13.88 37.07
N ASN A 241 13.24 -13.95 38.07
CA ASN A 241 14.35 -14.90 38.08
C ASN A 241 13.86 -16.37 38.04
N GLU A 242 12.81 -16.67 38.81
CA GLU A 242 12.26 -18.02 38.91
C GLU A 242 11.66 -18.50 37.60
N SER A 243 11.16 -17.59 36.75
CA SER A 243 10.58 -17.92 35.44
C SER A 243 11.55 -18.74 34.58
N TYR A 244 12.86 -18.48 34.62
CA TYR A 244 13.85 -19.19 33.81
C TYR A 244 14.19 -20.61 34.30
N ALA A 245 13.85 -20.93 35.56
CA ALA A 245 13.98 -22.29 36.09
C ALA A 245 12.78 -23.18 35.72
N GLU A 246 11.65 -22.57 35.35
CA GLU A 246 10.42 -23.29 35.05
C GLU A 246 10.54 -24.12 33.75
N PRO A 247 10.10 -25.40 33.75
CA PRO A 247 10.21 -26.26 32.57
C PRO A 247 9.51 -25.72 31.32
N ILE A 248 8.39 -25.01 31.48
CA ILE A 248 7.67 -24.38 30.38
C ILE A 248 8.51 -23.28 29.72
N MET A 249 9.14 -22.40 30.51
CA MET A 249 9.96 -21.31 29.98
C MET A 249 11.19 -21.85 29.23
N GLN A 250 11.85 -22.88 29.77
CA GLN A 250 12.98 -23.53 29.08
C GLN A 250 12.59 -24.13 27.73
N ARG A 251 11.40 -24.75 27.64
CA ARG A 251 10.88 -25.30 26.39
C ARG A 251 10.48 -24.19 25.42
N LEU A 252 9.81 -23.13 25.89
CA LEU A 252 9.46 -21.98 25.05
C LEU A 252 10.70 -21.30 24.48
N MET A 253 11.77 -21.09 25.27
CA MET A 253 13.03 -20.55 24.76
C MET A 253 13.67 -21.46 23.72
N LEU A 254 13.69 -22.78 23.95
CA LEU A 254 14.23 -23.74 23.00
C LEU A 254 13.48 -23.71 21.67
N HIS A 255 12.16 -23.83 21.73
CA HIS A 255 11.36 -23.92 20.52
C HIS A 255 11.20 -22.57 19.82
N GLY A 256 11.19 -21.47 20.57
CA GLY A 256 11.28 -20.12 20.04
C GLY A 256 12.59 -19.89 19.30
N LEU A 257 13.73 -20.36 19.84
CA LEU A 257 15.01 -20.34 19.13
C LEU A 257 15.02 -21.23 17.89
N ILE A 258 14.44 -22.43 17.95
CA ILE A 258 14.33 -23.31 16.78
C ILE A 258 13.54 -22.61 15.67
N TYR A 259 12.43 -21.96 16.03
CA TYR A 259 11.63 -21.17 15.11
C TYR A 259 12.42 -19.99 14.55
N ALA A 260 13.03 -19.17 15.41
CA ALA A 260 13.79 -17.98 15.02
C ALA A 260 14.99 -18.31 14.12
N VAL A 261 15.76 -19.35 14.47
CA VAL A 261 16.90 -19.80 13.66
C VAL A 261 16.44 -20.26 12.28
N GLY A 262 15.35 -21.03 12.21
CA GLY A 262 14.80 -21.50 10.94
C GLY A 262 15.86 -22.17 10.04
N LYS A 263 15.98 -21.70 8.80
CA LYS A 263 17.08 -22.08 7.92
C LYS A 263 18.32 -21.26 8.29
N LYS A 264 19.46 -21.95 8.46
CA LYS A 264 20.73 -21.33 8.85
C LYS A 264 21.34 -20.47 7.74
N ASP A 265 21.06 -20.81 6.48
CA ASP A 265 21.52 -20.01 5.34
C ASP A 265 20.77 -18.67 5.28
N ARG A 266 21.53 -17.59 5.10
CA ARG A 266 20.98 -16.25 4.88
C ARG A 266 21.07 -15.88 3.42
N ASP A 267 19.97 -15.38 2.88
CA ASP A 267 19.90 -14.91 1.50
C ASP A 267 19.86 -13.38 1.47
N TYR A 268 21.04 -12.77 1.63
CA TYR A 268 21.18 -11.33 1.53
C TYR A 268 20.90 -10.78 0.12
N ALA A 269 20.71 -11.63 -0.89
CA ALA A 269 20.25 -11.18 -2.20
C ALA A 269 18.74 -10.87 -2.20
N ARG A 270 17.99 -11.24 -1.15
CA ARG A 270 16.56 -10.96 -0.97
C ARG A 270 16.26 -9.72 -0.15
N ILE A 271 17.27 -9.02 0.37
CA ILE A 271 17.02 -7.79 1.14
C ILE A 271 16.33 -6.75 0.26
N ARG A 272 15.48 -5.94 0.88
CA ARG A 272 14.92 -4.79 0.19
C ARG A 272 16.09 -3.89 -0.25
N PRO A 273 16.19 -3.57 -1.56
CA PRO A 273 17.18 -2.61 -2.00
C PRO A 273 16.94 -1.26 -1.32
N ALA A 274 18.01 -0.60 -0.89
CA ALA A 274 17.92 0.71 -0.24
C ALA A 274 17.10 1.68 -1.09
N ALA A 275 16.03 2.23 -0.52
CA ALA A 275 15.03 3.00 -1.25
C ALA A 275 15.63 4.29 -1.83
N GLU A 276 16.65 4.83 -1.16
CA GLU A 276 17.43 6.01 -1.53
C GLU A 276 18.12 5.87 -2.89
N ARG A 277 18.28 4.63 -3.38
CA ARG A 277 18.86 4.34 -4.69
C ARG A 277 17.87 4.47 -5.83
N MET A 278 16.60 4.66 -5.54
CA MET A 278 15.62 5.03 -6.54
C MET A 278 15.66 6.54 -6.73
N THR A 279 15.65 6.95 -8.00
CA THR A 279 15.62 8.35 -8.40
C THR A 279 14.59 8.51 -9.51
N ARG A 280 14.13 9.75 -9.74
CA ARG A 280 13.31 10.08 -10.90
C ARG A 280 14.14 10.80 -11.96
N GLU A 281 13.84 10.51 -13.21
CA GLU A 281 14.33 11.26 -14.38
C GLU A 281 13.14 11.93 -15.05
N THR A 282 13.27 13.21 -15.39
CA THR A 282 12.22 13.96 -16.08
C THR A 282 12.18 13.57 -17.54
N VAL A 283 11.04 13.06 -18.00
CA VAL A 283 10.77 12.82 -19.44
C VAL A 283 10.26 14.11 -20.07
N VAL A 284 9.29 14.75 -19.43
CA VAL A 284 8.75 16.05 -19.83
C VAL A 284 8.14 16.73 -18.60
N SER A 285 8.19 18.06 -18.52
CA SER A 285 7.57 18.86 -17.43
C SER A 285 6.81 20.06 -17.98
N ASN A 286 6.14 20.85 -17.14
CA ASN A 286 5.35 22.02 -17.56
C ASN A 286 4.26 21.66 -18.57
N MET A 287 3.36 20.77 -18.13
CA MET A 287 2.22 20.27 -18.90
C MET A 287 0.92 20.96 -18.45
N ASN A 288 -0.07 20.99 -19.32
CA ASN A 288 -1.36 21.62 -19.06
C ASN A 288 -2.42 20.53 -18.82
N GLU A 289 -2.60 20.15 -17.55
CA GLU A 289 -3.55 19.11 -17.16
C GLU A 289 -3.35 17.75 -17.85
N PRO A 290 -2.15 17.15 -17.77
CA PRO A 290 -1.93 15.81 -18.31
C PRO A 290 -2.77 14.79 -17.52
N ILE A 291 -3.50 13.91 -18.23
CA ILE A 291 -4.41 12.94 -17.58
C ILE A 291 -3.99 11.49 -17.80
N ALA A 292 -3.59 11.14 -19.03
CA ALA A 292 -3.18 9.77 -19.36
C ALA A 292 -2.05 9.76 -20.39
N PHE A 293 -1.31 8.67 -20.45
CA PHE A 293 -0.24 8.50 -21.43
C PHE A 293 -0.14 7.06 -21.94
N ASP A 294 0.50 6.85 -23.10
CA ASP A 294 0.79 5.52 -23.62
C ASP A 294 2.01 5.55 -24.56
N PHE A 295 2.62 4.39 -24.78
CA PHE A 295 3.81 4.23 -25.62
C PHE A 295 3.45 3.84 -27.05
N LEU A 296 4.15 4.45 -28.01
CA LEU A 296 4.16 3.99 -29.39
C LEU A 296 5.17 2.84 -29.58
N PRO A 297 5.04 2.03 -30.66
CA PRO A 297 5.97 0.93 -30.94
C PRO A 297 7.45 1.34 -31.08
N ASP A 298 7.71 2.61 -31.44
CA ASP A 298 9.06 3.18 -31.54
C ASP A 298 9.58 3.74 -30.19
N ARG A 299 8.86 3.49 -29.09
CA ARG A 299 9.13 3.96 -27.72
C ARG A 299 8.95 5.46 -27.50
N SER A 300 8.48 6.20 -28.49
CA SER A 300 7.99 7.55 -28.25
C SER A 300 6.69 7.51 -27.44
N ILE A 301 6.36 8.62 -26.78
CA ILE A 301 5.28 8.66 -25.79
C ILE A 301 4.20 9.62 -26.27
N LEU A 302 2.94 9.22 -26.10
CA LEU A 302 1.78 10.07 -26.25
C LEU A 302 1.22 10.42 -24.88
N ILE A 303 0.89 11.69 -24.65
CA ILE A 303 0.25 12.18 -23.44
C ILE A 303 -1.01 12.94 -23.86
N ILE A 304 -2.16 12.60 -23.31
CA ILE A 304 -3.40 13.34 -23.51
C ILE A 304 -3.60 14.32 -22.35
N GLU A 305 -3.79 15.59 -22.70
CA GLU A 305 -4.20 16.62 -21.77
C GLU A 305 -5.72 16.71 -21.71
N ARG A 306 -6.27 17.09 -20.53
CA ARG A 306 -7.73 17.17 -20.32
C ARG A 306 -8.42 18.11 -21.30
N ASN A 307 -7.71 19.17 -21.70
CA ASN A 307 -8.11 20.15 -22.71
C ASN A 307 -8.19 19.58 -24.15
N GLY A 308 -7.89 18.29 -24.35
CA GLY A 308 -7.93 17.59 -25.63
C GLY A 308 -6.63 17.58 -26.42
N ALA A 309 -5.56 18.25 -25.96
CA ALA A 309 -4.28 18.26 -26.67
C ALA A 309 -3.57 16.90 -26.56
N LEU A 310 -3.22 16.33 -27.71
CA LEU A 310 -2.40 15.12 -27.76
C LEU A 310 -0.93 15.52 -27.97
N ILE A 311 -0.11 15.29 -26.96
CA ILE A 311 1.32 15.62 -26.95
C ILE A 311 2.12 14.38 -27.33
N HIS A 312 3.06 14.53 -28.25
CA HIS A 312 4.07 13.52 -28.60
C HIS A 312 5.42 13.93 -28.03
N VAL A 313 6.08 13.01 -27.33
CA VAL A 313 7.46 13.15 -26.83
C VAL A 313 8.33 12.12 -27.54
N ASP A 314 9.44 12.56 -28.14
CA ASP A 314 10.30 11.66 -28.91
C ASP A 314 11.06 10.65 -28.01
N PRO A 315 11.58 9.53 -28.55
CA PRO A 315 12.17 8.46 -27.75
C PRO A 315 13.41 8.85 -26.93
N THR A 316 14.07 9.96 -27.28
CA THR A 316 15.22 10.51 -26.54
C THR A 316 14.82 11.58 -25.53
N TRP A 317 13.55 11.99 -25.53
CA TRP A 317 12.96 13.03 -24.69
C TRP A 317 13.52 14.44 -24.92
N GLY A 318 14.24 14.66 -26.02
CA GLY A 318 14.80 15.98 -26.34
C GLY A 318 13.77 16.97 -26.89
N THR A 319 12.63 16.47 -27.37
CA THR A 319 11.59 17.24 -28.05
C THR A 319 10.19 16.76 -27.67
N ARG A 320 9.28 17.74 -27.57
CA ARG A 320 7.83 17.50 -27.45
C ARG A 320 7.06 18.36 -28.45
N LYS A 321 5.91 17.87 -28.92
CA LYS A 321 5.03 18.63 -29.81
C LYS A 321 3.57 18.21 -29.65
N THR A 322 2.65 19.14 -29.81
CA THR A 322 1.22 18.82 -29.99
C THR A 322 1.01 18.22 -31.38
N VAL A 323 0.41 17.04 -31.44
CA VAL A 323 0.15 16.27 -32.69
C VAL A 323 -1.34 16.13 -33.01
N GLY A 324 -2.19 16.88 -32.31
CA GLY A 324 -3.60 17.01 -32.61
C GLY A 324 -4.42 17.47 -31.41
N MET A 325 -5.70 17.76 -31.67
CA MET A 325 -6.69 18.13 -30.67
C MET A 325 -7.90 17.22 -30.76
N VAL A 326 -8.39 16.77 -29.61
CA VAL A 326 -9.65 16.05 -29.46
C VAL A 326 -10.74 17.04 -29.11
N ALA A 327 -11.74 17.17 -29.98
CA ALA A 327 -12.89 18.01 -29.70
C ALA A 327 -13.81 17.33 -28.67
N PHE A 328 -14.13 18.02 -27.59
CA PHE A 328 -15.02 17.56 -26.52
C PHE A 328 -16.08 18.63 -26.22
N ASP A 329 -17.16 18.24 -25.55
CA ASP A 329 -18.15 19.18 -25.01
C ASP A 329 -18.00 19.20 -23.48
N SER A 330 -18.11 20.38 -22.88
CA SER A 330 -17.94 20.57 -21.44
C SER A 330 -19.07 21.38 -20.82
N SER A 331 -19.37 21.06 -19.57
CA SER A 331 -20.39 21.67 -18.72
C SER A 331 -19.96 21.68 -17.24
N ASN A 332 -18.86 21.01 -16.89
CA ASN A 332 -18.28 20.96 -15.55
C ASN A 332 -16.75 20.77 -15.62
N GLY A 333 -16.10 20.78 -14.46
CA GLY A 333 -14.65 20.74 -14.33
C GLY A 333 -13.98 19.39 -14.63
N GLU A 334 -14.72 18.28 -14.72
CA GLU A 334 -14.14 16.95 -15.04
C GLU A 334 -14.30 16.55 -16.51
N HIS A 335 -15.18 17.23 -17.26
CA HIS A 335 -15.33 17.01 -18.68
C HIS A 335 -14.06 17.39 -19.47
N GLY A 336 -13.74 16.60 -20.48
CA GLY A 336 -12.47 16.72 -21.21
C GLY A 336 -12.17 15.47 -22.04
N ALA A 337 -10.89 15.31 -22.39
CA ALA A 337 -10.32 14.02 -22.79
C ALA A 337 -9.56 13.42 -21.60
N TYR A 338 -9.91 12.20 -21.19
CA TYR A 338 -9.46 11.67 -19.90
C TYR A 338 -8.99 10.22 -19.94
N ALA A 339 -8.88 9.59 -21.12
CA ALA A 339 -8.19 8.32 -21.25
C ALA A 339 -7.59 8.16 -22.64
N LEU A 340 -6.49 7.40 -22.74
CA LEU A 340 -5.76 7.13 -23.98
C LEU A 340 -5.34 5.66 -24.01
N ALA A 341 -5.51 4.99 -25.15
CA ALA A 341 -4.87 3.71 -25.42
C ALA A 341 -4.43 3.61 -26.89
N VAL A 342 -3.21 3.17 -27.12
CA VAL A 342 -2.64 2.88 -28.43
C VAL A 342 -3.08 1.49 -28.87
N ASP A 343 -3.55 1.37 -30.12
CA ASP A 343 -3.94 0.07 -30.66
C ASP A 343 -2.70 -0.85 -30.71
N PRO A 344 -2.78 -2.12 -30.27
CA PRO A 344 -1.64 -3.05 -30.36
C PRO A 344 -1.07 -3.22 -31.78
N ASN A 345 -1.87 -2.93 -32.82
CA ASN A 345 -1.45 -2.92 -34.22
C ASN A 345 -1.10 -1.52 -34.76
N PHE A 346 -0.77 -0.56 -33.89
CA PHE A 346 -0.50 0.84 -34.26
C PHE A 346 0.51 0.98 -35.39
N ALA A 347 1.56 0.15 -35.41
CA ALA A 347 2.58 0.17 -36.47
C ALA A 347 1.99 0.02 -37.88
N ALA A 348 0.89 -0.75 -38.00
CA ALA A 348 0.20 -1.00 -39.26
C ALA A 348 -0.97 -0.04 -39.49
N ASN A 349 -1.79 0.25 -38.46
CA ASN A 349 -3.07 0.95 -38.62
C ASN A 349 -3.05 2.42 -38.20
N ARG A 350 -2.07 2.83 -37.40
CA ARG A 350 -1.93 4.16 -36.79
C ARG A 350 -3.15 4.59 -35.95
N ILE A 351 -3.86 3.63 -35.36
CA ILE A 351 -5.08 3.87 -34.59
C ILE A 351 -4.79 4.00 -33.10
N LEU A 352 -5.44 4.95 -32.45
CA LEU A 352 -5.52 5.08 -31.00
C LEU A 352 -6.96 5.34 -30.58
N TYR A 353 -7.24 5.14 -29.29
CA TYR A 353 -8.55 5.25 -28.68
C TYR A 353 -8.48 6.33 -27.60
N ILE A 354 -9.46 7.24 -27.61
CA ILE A 354 -9.54 8.31 -26.61
C ILE A 354 -10.95 8.35 -26.04
N GLN A 355 -11.02 8.36 -24.71
CA GLN A 355 -12.24 8.57 -23.96
C GLN A 355 -12.41 10.07 -23.67
N HIS A 356 -13.56 10.63 -24.01
CA HIS A 356 -13.82 12.06 -23.92
C HIS A 356 -15.32 12.36 -23.78
N SER A 357 -15.64 13.51 -23.19
CA SER A 357 -17.03 13.99 -23.09
C SER A 357 -17.53 14.53 -24.44
N LYS A 358 -18.67 14.04 -24.92
CA LYS A 358 -19.27 14.52 -26.18
C LYS A 358 -20.78 14.40 -26.17
N ARG A 359 -21.49 15.38 -26.72
CA ARG A 359 -22.93 15.31 -26.95
C ARG A 359 -23.24 14.38 -28.12
N GLY A 360 -24.13 13.43 -27.89
CA GLY A 360 -24.63 12.51 -28.90
C GLY A 360 -25.69 13.14 -29.82
N LYS A 361 -26.23 12.31 -30.73
CA LYS A 361 -27.45 12.66 -31.49
C LYS A 361 -28.59 12.78 -30.47
N ALA A 362 -29.35 13.87 -30.50
CA ALA A 362 -30.30 14.32 -29.45
C ALA A 362 -29.71 15.15 -28.28
N GLY A 363 -28.44 15.57 -28.34
CA GLY A 363 -27.88 16.58 -27.42
C GLY A 363 -27.55 16.07 -26.01
N LYS A 364 -27.87 14.81 -25.70
CA LYS A 364 -27.51 14.16 -24.43
C LYS A 364 -25.98 14.01 -24.31
N MET A 365 -25.46 14.29 -23.12
CA MET A 365 -24.03 14.14 -22.83
C MET A 365 -23.65 12.65 -22.79
N MET A 366 -22.51 12.32 -23.39
CA MET A 366 -21.96 10.97 -23.45
C MET A 366 -20.52 10.98 -22.94
N ASN A 367 -20.15 9.93 -22.23
CA ASN A 367 -18.77 9.48 -22.12
C ASN A 367 -18.47 8.62 -23.36
N ARG A 368 -17.70 9.15 -24.31
CA ARG A 368 -17.45 8.55 -25.63
C ARG A 368 -16.05 7.99 -25.72
N VAL A 369 -15.93 6.74 -26.17
CA VAL A 369 -14.67 6.21 -26.69
C VAL A 369 -14.65 6.37 -28.20
N GLY A 370 -13.79 7.25 -28.70
CA GLY A 370 -13.58 7.49 -30.13
C GLY A 370 -12.32 6.80 -30.63
N ARG A 371 -12.30 6.41 -31.90
CA ARG A 371 -11.08 6.00 -32.61
C ARG A 371 -10.52 7.14 -33.41
N PHE A 372 -9.21 7.30 -33.35
CA PHE A 372 -8.48 8.33 -34.06
C PHE A 372 -7.29 7.73 -34.79
N ARG A 373 -6.96 8.31 -35.95
CA ARG A 373 -5.77 7.99 -36.70
C ARG A 373 -4.73 9.08 -36.51
N LEU A 374 -3.52 8.68 -36.10
CA LEU A 374 -2.43 9.59 -35.80
C LEU A 374 -1.36 9.59 -36.88
N ASP A 375 -1.07 10.76 -37.42
CA ASP A 375 0.13 11.04 -38.22
C ASP A 375 1.04 11.98 -37.43
N VAL A 376 2.03 11.41 -36.74
CA VAL A 376 2.99 12.15 -35.93
C VAL A 376 3.82 13.10 -36.80
N LYS A 377 4.18 12.72 -38.02
CA LYS A 377 5.05 13.53 -38.90
C LYS A 377 4.29 14.76 -39.39
N ALA A 378 3.04 14.58 -39.79
CA ALA A 378 2.18 15.69 -40.20
C ALA A 378 1.60 16.49 -39.01
N GLY A 379 1.75 16.01 -37.78
CA GLY A 379 1.14 16.63 -36.59
C GLY A 379 -0.38 16.60 -36.63
N ARG A 380 -0.96 15.51 -37.14
CA ARG A 380 -2.40 15.43 -37.43
C ARG A 380 -3.05 14.23 -36.74
N LEU A 381 -4.10 14.52 -35.98
CA LEU A 381 -5.01 13.54 -35.40
C LEU A 381 -6.37 13.62 -36.13
N THR A 382 -6.84 12.51 -36.69
CA THR A 382 -8.09 12.48 -37.47
C THR A 382 -9.09 11.51 -36.84
N PRO A 383 -10.30 11.95 -36.46
CA PRO A 383 -11.36 11.04 -36.01
C PRO A 383 -11.68 10.00 -37.08
N VAL A 384 -11.84 8.74 -36.67
CA VAL A 384 -12.24 7.64 -37.55
C VAL A 384 -13.72 7.36 -37.39
N ASP A 385 -14.13 7.06 -36.16
CA ASP A 385 -15.53 6.85 -35.78
C ASP A 385 -15.68 6.79 -34.23
N THR A 386 -16.92 6.59 -33.79
CA THR A 386 -17.27 6.27 -32.39
C THR A 386 -17.21 4.76 -32.19
N LEU A 387 -16.45 4.29 -31.19
CA LEU A 387 -16.44 2.89 -30.78
C LEU A 387 -17.65 2.56 -29.90
N ILE A 388 -17.86 3.36 -28.85
CA ILE A 388 -18.98 3.21 -27.92
C ILE A 388 -19.34 4.57 -27.29
N ASP A 389 -20.63 4.82 -27.13
CA ASP A 389 -21.19 5.93 -26.37
C ASP A 389 -21.84 5.40 -25.09
N ILE A 390 -21.44 5.96 -23.95
CA ILE A 390 -22.04 5.68 -22.64
C ILE A 390 -22.81 6.94 -22.21
N PRO A 391 -24.16 6.92 -22.22
CA PRO A 391 -24.94 8.08 -21.82
C PRO A 391 -24.71 8.45 -20.35
N ILE A 392 -24.49 9.73 -20.09
CA ILE A 392 -24.36 10.29 -18.76
C ILE A 392 -25.38 11.41 -18.56
N GLU A 393 -25.65 11.76 -17.30
CA GLU A 393 -26.32 13.01 -16.97
C GLU A 393 -25.34 14.17 -17.19
N ASP A 394 -25.88 15.33 -17.53
CA ASP A 394 -25.09 16.55 -17.73
C ASP A 394 -24.80 17.23 -16.38
N THR A 395 -24.28 16.44 -15.44
CA THR A 395 -23.93 16.84 -14.07
C THR A 395 -22.50 16.42 -13.78
N CYS A 396 -21.88 17.02 -12.76
CA CYS A 396 -20.62 16.51 -12.23
C CYS A 396 -20.95 15.30 -11.32
N CYS A 397 -20.18 14.21 -11.30
CA CYS A 397 -18.76 14.02 -11.64
C CYS A 397 -18.53 12.56 -12.08
N HIS A 398 -17.33 12.02 -11.87
CA HIS A 398 -16.95 10.60 -11.98
C HIS A 398 -16.97 10.10 -13.43
N THR A 399 -15.95 10.47 -14.18
CA THR A 399 -15.80 10.08 -15.58
C THR A 399 -15.17 8.69 -15.73
N GLY A 400 -14.50 8.15 -14.70
CA GLY A 400 -13.49 7.10 -14.88
C GLY A 400 -12.28 7.65 -15.64
N SER A 401 -11.36 6.80 -16.10
CA SER A 401 -10.17 7.25 -16.88
C SER A 401 -9.36 6.09 -17.48
N GLY A 402 -9.80 4.83 -17.38
CA GLY A 402 -9.00 3.68 -17.79
C GLY A 402 -9.33 3.18 -19.19
N LEU A 403 -8.35 3.18 -20.09
CA LEU A 403 -8.34 2.39 -21.32
C LEU A 403 -7.12 1.48 -21.33
N LEU A 404 -7.31 0.17 -21.42
CA LEU A 404 -6.19 -0.78 -21.41
C LEU A 404 -6.43 -1.93 -22.39
N PHE A 405 -5.45 -2.18 -23.27
CA PHE A 405 -5.44 -3.38 -24.10
C PHE A 405 -4.73 -4.53 -23.40
N ASN A 406 -5.34 -5.71 -23.42
CA ASN A 406 -4.61 -6.93 -23.11
C ASN A 406 -3.91 -7.50 -24.35
N LYS A 407 -3.06 -8.51 -24.13
CA LYS A 407 -2.33 -9.23 -25.19
C LYS A 407 -3.24 -9.92 -26.23
N ALA A 408 -4.52 -10.12 -25.94
CA ALA A 408 -5.50 -10.72 -26.85
C ALA A 408 -6.25 -9.66 -27.69
N GLY A 409 -5.82 -8.41 -27.66
CA GLY A 409 -6.43 -7.29 -28.40
C GLY A 409 -7.82 -6.91 -27.89
N GLU A 410 -8.12 -7.19 -26.62
CA GLU A 410 -9.36 -6.78 -25.98
C GLU A 410 -9.09 -5.50 -25.20
N LEU A 411 -10.02 -4.55 -25.32
CA LEU A 411 -10.00 -3.26 -24.68
C LEU A 411 -10.86 -3.31 -23.42
N PHE A 412 -10.24 -2.99 -22.29
CA PHE A 412 -10.92 -2.68 -21.04
C PHE A 412 -11.19 -1.18 -20.94
N ILE A 413 -12.38 -0.82 -20.47
CA ILE A 413 -12.83 0.58 -20.35
C ILE A 413 -13.41 0.77 -18.95
N THR A 414 -12.88 1.72 -18.18
CA THR A 414 -13.51 2.10 -16.90
C THR A 414 -14.51 3.22 -17.12
N THR A 415 -15.61 3.16 -16.38
CA THR A 415 -16.68 4.16 -16.42
C THR A 415 -17.08 4.50 -14.99
N GLY A 416 -17.07 5.78 -14.64
CA GLY A 416 -17.64 6.23 -13.38
C GLY A 416 -19.16 6.18 -13.37
N ASP A 417 -19.73 6.26 -12.17
CA ASP A 417 -21.16 6.07 -11.90
C ASP A 417 -22.01 7.29 -12.25
N ASN A 418 -21.36 8.44 -12.44
CA ASN A 418 -21.95 9.73 -12.67
C ASN A 418 -23.06 10.05 -11.65
N THR A 419 -22.73 9.85 -10.36
CA THR A 419 -23.61 10.10 -9.22
C THR A 419 -22.79 10.68 -8.06
N ASN A 420 -23.08 11.92 -7.64
CA ASN A 420 -22.35 12.57 -6.54
C ASN A 420 -23.04 12.35 -5.17
N PRO A 421 -22.32 12.52 -4.04
CA PRO A 421 -22.87 12.31 -2.71
C PRO A 421 -23.22 13.61 -1.96
N TRP A 422 -23.26 14.77 -2.63
CA TRP A 422 -23.23 16.09 -1.98
C TRP A 422 -24.58 16.70 -1.63
N ASP A 423 -25.67 15.95 -1.81
CA ASP A 423 -26.98 16.38 -1.31
C ASP A 423 -27.08 16.25 0.22
N LYS A 424 -27.86 17.14 0.84
CA LYS A 424 -28.07 17.18 2.30
C LYS A 424 -28.66 15.88 2.87
N ASP A 425 -29.46 15.14 2.10
CA ASP A 425 -30.12 13.91 2.54
C ASP A 425 -29.17 12.71 2.36
N VAL A 426 -28.26 12.77 1.39
CA VAL A 426 -27.19 11.77 1.21
C VAL A 426 -26.08 11.95 2.25
N ASN A 427 -25.71 13.20 2.56
CA ASN A 427 -24.74 13.59 3.57
C ASN A 427 -23.37 12.87 3.42
N GLY A 428 -22.86 12.78 2.19
CA GLY A 428 -21.56 12.17 1.91
C GLY A 428 -21.53 10.64 1.98
N PHE A 429 -22.62 9.94 2.34
CA PHE A 429 -22.70 8.48 2.29
C PHE A 429 -23.02 7.98 0.86
N ALA A 430 -23.28 6.67 0.70
CA ALA A 430 -23.73 6.13 -0.58
C ALA A 430 -25.01 6.83 -1.08
N PRO A 431 -25.01 7.43 -2.30
CA PRO A 431 -26.19 8.03 -2.90
C PRO A 431 -27.13 6.92 -3.38
N LEU A 432 -28.17 6.66 -2.60
CA LEU A 432 -29.14 5.57 -2.80
C LEU A 432 -30.58 6.09 -2.86
N ASP A 433 -30.77 7.32 -3.33
CA ASP A 433 -32.07 7.97 -3.38
C ASP A 433 -33.00 7.35 -4.42
N ASN A 434 -33.78 6.37 -3.98
CA ASN A 434 -34.63 5.56 -4.83
C ASN A 434 -35.97 6.22 -5.18
N ARG A 435 -36.16 7.52 -4.89
CA ARG A 435 -37.34 8.28 -5.31
C ARG A 435 -37.48 8.21 -6.85
N PRO A 436 -38.68 7.92 -7.39
CA PRO A 436 -38.85 7.56 -8.80
C PRO A 436 -38.56 8.71 -9.78
N THR A 437 -38.61 9.97 -9.33
CA THR A 437 -38.32 11.16 -10.13
C THR A 437 -37.66 12.24 -9.28
N GLY A 438 -36.80 13.08 -9.89
CA GLY A 438 -36.37 14.35 -9.29
C GLY A 438 -34.95 14.41 -8.71
N THR A 439 -34.10 13.40 -8.93
CA THR A 439 -32.72 13.38 -8.40
C THR A 439 -31.80 12.48 -9.23
N ASP A 440 -30.56 12.89 -9.47
CA ASP A 440 -29.51 12.04 -10.05
C ASP A 440 -28.72 11.25 -8.98
N MET A 441 -29.00 11.47 -7.69
CA MET A 441 -28.33 10.91 -6.50
C MET A 441 -28.69 9.45 -6.17
N ASP A 442 -28.67 8.58 -7.17
CA ASP A 442 -28.99 7.16 -7.05
C ASP A 442 -28.01 6.32 -7.84
N ALA A 443 -26.94 5.86 -7.20
CA ALA A 443 -25.95 4.99 -7.80
C ALA A 443 -26.51 3.57 -8.03
N GLY A 444 -27.69 3.24 -7.47
CA GLY A 444 -28.42 2.02 -7.79
C GLY A 444 -28.93 2.02 -9.24
N ARG A 445 -29.16 3.19 -9.86
CA ARG A 445 -29.54 3.30 -11.28
C ARG A 445 -28.36 3.14 -12.25
N SER A 446 -27.13 3.31 -11.76
CA SER A 446 -25.88 3.24 -12.53
C SER A 446 -25.03 2.05 -12.09
N SER A 447 -24.16 2.19 -11.08
CA SER A 447 -23.22 1.15 -10.63
C SER A 447 -23.90 -0.16 -10.28
N GLY A 448 -25.01 -0.10 -9.53
CA GLY A 448 -25.82 -1.26 -9.16
C GLY A 448 -26.73 -1.78 -10.28
N ASN A 449 -26.92 -1.04 -11.37
CA ASN A 449 -27.78 -1.44 -12.48
C ASN A 449 -27.00 -2.28 -13.49
N THR A 450 -27.41 -3.53 -13.64
CA THR A 450 -26.82 -4.49 -14.58
C THR A 450 -27.09 -4.15 -16.04
N GLN A 451 -28.05 -3.26 -16.32
CA GLN A 451 -28.37 -2.78 -17.67
C GLN A 451 -27.80 -1.39 -18.01
N ASP A 452 -27.05 -0.78 -17.09
CA ASP A 452 -26.34 0.49 -17.28
C ASP A 452 -24.82 0.22 -17.41
N LEU A 453 -24.15 1.02 -18.25
CA LEU A 453 -22.72 0.89 -18.51
C LEU A 453 -21.85 1.78 -17.60
N ARG A 454 -22.45 2.60 -16.74
CA ARG A 454 -21.77 3.47 -15.76
C ARG A 454 -21.41 2.71 -14.48
N GLY A 455 -20.31 3.06 -13.84
CA GLY A 455 -19.79 2.39 -12.64
C GLY A 455 -19.31 0.96 -12.92
N LYS A 456 -18.62 0.74 -14.06
CA LYS A 456 -18.25 -0.57 -14.59
C LYS A 456 -16.79 -0.61 -15.06
N ILE A 457 -16.29 -1.83 -15.21
CA ILE A 457 -15.24 -2.16 -16.18
C ILE A 457 -15.91 -2.89 -17.35
N LEU A 458 -15.85 -2.31 -18.53
CA LEU A 458 -16.31 -2.95 -19.76
C LEU A 458 -15.14 -3.72 -20.42
N ARG A 459 -15.43 -4.81 -21.12
CA ARG A 459 -14.45 -5.56 -21.92
C ARG A 459 -15.02 -5.85 -23.29
N ILE A 460 -14.39 -5.30 -24.33
CA ILE A 460 -14.80 -5.44 -25.73
C ILE A 460 -13.59 -5.73 -26.63
N ARG A 461 -13.80 -6.21 -27.85
CA ARG A 461 -12.74 -6.33 -28.88
C ARG A 461 -13.08 -5.41 -30.06
N PRO A 462 -12.37 -4.29 -30.26
CA PRO A 462 -12.56 -3.43 -31.42
C PRO A 462 -12.36 -4.19 -32.74
N LYS A 463 -13.16 -3.86 -33.75
CA LYS A 463 -13.03 -4.44 -35.11
C LYS A 463 -12.31 -3.46 -36.04
N PRO A 464 -11.42 -3.92 -36.94
CA PRO A 464 -10.75 -3.04 -37.91
C PRO A 464 -11.73 -2.22 -38.77
N ALA A 465 -12.80 -2.86 -39.28
CA ALA A 465 -13.84 -2.20 -40.09
C ALA A 465 -14.85 -1.37 -39.26
N GLY A 466 -14.76 -1.47 -37.94
CA GLY A 466 -15.50 -0.67 -36.99
C GLY A 466 -16.60 -1.34 -36.18
N GLY A 467 -16.95 -0.68 -35.08
CA GLY A 467 -17.65 -1.28 -33.94
C GLY A 467 -16.76 -2.27 -33.17
N TYR A 468 -17.39 -3.13 -32.37
CA TYR A 468 -16.69 -4.11 -31.54
C TYR A 468 -17.41 -5.46 -31.49
N LEU A 469 -16.72 -6.46 -30.95
CA LEU A 469 -17.27 -7.74 -30.51
C LEU A 469 -17.27 -7.78 -28.98
N VAL A 470 -18.16 -8.55 -28.39
CA VAL A 470 -18.14 -8.84 -26.95
C VAL A 470 -17.45 -10.19 -26.72
N PRO A 471 -16.29 -10.23 -26.02
CA PRO A 471 -15.61 -11.47 -25.70
C PRO A 471 -16.45 -12.38 -24.80
N LYS A 472 -16.20 -13.70 -24.88
CA LYS A 472 -16.73 -14.64 -23.89
C LYS A 472 -16.07 -14.43 -22.52
N GLY A 473 -16.80 -14.78 -21.46
CA GLY A 473 -16.30 -14.66 -20.08
C GLY A 473 -16.41 -13.26 -19.49
N ASN A 474 -17.34 -12.44 -19.99
CA ASN A 474 -17.84 -11.26 -19.28
C ASN A 474 -18.88 -11.69 -18.23
N LEU A 475 -19.24 -10.79 -17.31
CA LEU A 475 -20.07 -11.11 -16.14
C LEU A 475 -21.46 -11.64 -16.52
N PHE A 476 -22.07 -11.08 -17.55
CA PHE A 476 -23.40 -11.48 -18.01
C PHE A 476 -23.31 -12.20 -19.36
N THR A 477 -23.73 -13.47 -19.36
CA THR A 477 -23.88 -14.26 -20.60
C THR A 477 -25.27 -14.16 -21.19
N ASP A 478 -26.26 -13.72 -20.41
CA ASP A 478 -27.64 -13.44 -20.84
C ASP A 478 -27.90 -11.93 -20.83
N ALA A 479 -28.11 -11.34 -22.02
CA ALA A 479 -28.36 -9.91 -22.18
C ALA A 479 -29.64 -9.41 -21.48
N ARG A 480 -30.53 -10.31 -21.06
CA ARG A 480 -31.71 -9.98 -20.24
C ARG A 480 -31.34 -9.75 -18.77
N GLN A 481 -30.28 -10.40 -18.29
CA GLN A 481 -29.81 -10.28 -16.91
C GLN A 481 -28.88 -9.10 -16.71
N GLY A 482 -28.12 -8.72 -17.75
CA GLY A 482 -27.26 -7.55 -17.74
C GLY A 482 -26.54 -7.35 -19.08
N ARG A 483 -25.88 -6.20 -19.23
CA ARG A 483 -25.19 -5.85 -20.46
C ARG A 483 -24.00 -6.77 -20.70
N PRO A 484 -23.89 -7.38 -21.90
CA PRO A 484 -22.84 -8.35 -22.17
C PRO A 484 -21.44 -7.73 -22.19
N GLU A 485 -21.33 -6.40 -22.36
CA GLU A 485 -20.06 -5.66 -22.29
C GLU A 485 -19.45 -5.61 -20.89
N ILE A 486 -20.24 -5.82 -19.83
CA ILE A 486 -19.79 -5.68 -18.44
C ILE A 486 -18.89 -6.84 -18.05
N TYR A 487 -17.62 -6.54 -17.78
CA TYR A 487 -16.68 -7.48 -17.20
C TYR A 487 -16.74 -7.45 -15.67
N ALA A 488 -16.74 -6.25 -15.08
CA ALA A 488 -16.92 -6.05 -13.66
C ALA A 488 -17.87 -4.88 -13.40
N MET A 489 -18.59 -4.94 -12.28
CA MET A 489 -19.55 -3.92 -11.88
C MET A 489 -19.37 -3.50 -10.42
N GLY A 490 -20.03 -2.41 -10.06
CA GLY A 490 -20.09 -1.95 -8.67
C GLY A 490 -18.90 -1.10 -8.29
N PHE A 491 -18.59 -0.10 -9.12
CA PHE A 491 -17.56 0.92 -8.86
C PHE A 491 -18.17 2.31 -8.83
N ARG A 492 -17.56 3.25 -8.10
CA ARG A 492 -18.00 4.66 -8.03
C ARG A 492 -17.31 5.51 -9.09
N ASN A 493 -16.01 5.73 -8.93
CA ASN A 493 -15.14 6.45 -9.85
C ASN A 493 -13.84 5.66 -10.05
N PRO A 494 -13.88 4.56 -10.83
CA PRO A 494 -12.72 3.70 -11.08
C PRO A 494 -11.71 4.43 -11.98
N TYR A 495 -10.72 5.05 -11.34
CA TYR A 495 -9.70 5.89 -11.94
C TYR A 495 -8.36 5.15 -12.03
N SER A 496 -7.65 5.31 -13.16
CA SER A 496 -6.46 4.54 -13.55
C SER A 496 -6.70 3.02 -13.61
N LEU A 497 -6.33 2.38 -14.71
CA LEU A 497 -6.50 0.93 -14.89
C LEU A 497 -5.17 0.31 -15.28
N ALA A 498 -4.70 -0.62 -14.47
CA ALA A 498 -3.48 -1.36 -14.71
C ALA A 498 -3.72 -2.86 -14.78
N GLN A 499 -2.77 -3.59 -15.35
CA GLN A 499 -2.81 -5.04 -15.47
C GLN A 499 -1.49 -5.66 -15.01
N ASP A 500 -1.56 -6.82 -14.36
CA ASP A 500 -0.41 -7.70 -14.22
C ASP A 500 -0.20 -8.48 -15.54
N PRO A 501 0.89 -8.23 -16.29
CA PRO A 501 1.10 -8.86 -17.61
C PRO A 501 1.39 -10.36 -17.53
N LYS A 502 1.62 -10.92 -16.33
CA LYS A 502 1.82 -12.36 -16.09
C LYS A 502 0.50 -13.09 -15.87
N THR A 503 -0.38 -12.57 -15.01
CA THR A 503 -1.64 -13.24 -14.63
C THR A 503 -2.84 -12.75 -15.43
N GLY A 504 -2.78 -11.54 -15.97
CA GLY A 504 -3.91 -10.85 -16.61
C GLY A 504 -4.87 -10.17 -15.63
N TYR A 505 -4.62 -10.24 -14.32
CA TYR A 505 -5.44 -9.58 -13.31
C TYR A 505 -5.37 -8.06 -13.48
N LEU A 506 -6.51 -7.39 -13.26
CA LEU A 506 -6.58 -5.94 -13.33
C LEU A 506 -6.52 -5.33 -11.93
N TYR A 507 -5.95 -4.14 -11.84
CA TYR A 507 -5.91 -3.32 -10.64
C TYR A 507 -6.39 -1.92 -10.98
N LEU A 508 -7.18 -1.31 -10.10
CA LEU A 508 -7.64 0.07 -10.26
C LEU A 508 -7.80 0.74 -8.90
N GLY A 509 -7.71 2.07 -8.90
CA GLY A 509 -8.17 2.89 -7.79
C GLY A 509 -9.63 3.27 -7.97
N ASP A 510 -10.44 3.18 -6.92
CA ASP A 510 -11.83 3.64 -6.93
C ASP A 510 -12.02 4.71 -5.86
N VAL A 511 -12.42 5.92 -6.28
CA VAL A 511 -12.61 7.05 -5.37
C VAL A 511 -13.99 6.95 -4.74
N GLY A 512 -14.05 6.80 -3.41
CA GLY A 512 -15.28 6.62 -2.64
C GLY A 512 -15.99 7.92 -2.25
N PRO A 513 -17.09 7.86 -1.48
CA PRO A 513 -17.92 9.01 -1.14
C PRO A 513 -17.36 9.82 0.04
N ASP A 514 -17.91 11.00 0.32
CA ASP A 514 -17.21 12.02 1.14
C ASP A 514 -17.58 12.07 2.64
N SER A 515 -18.40 11.13 3.14
CA SER A 515 -18.72 11.09 4.58
C SER A 515 -17.45 10.87 5.40
N SER A 516 -17.21 11.75 6.38
CA SER A 516 -16.03 11.72 7.24
C SER A 516 -16.22 10.87 8.51
N THR A 517 -17.46 10.48 8.84
CA THR A 517 -17.80 9.75 10.07
C THR A 517 -18.68 8.54 9.80
N ASP A 518 -18.55 7.52 10.64
CA ASP A 518 -19.46 6.38 10.64
C ASP A 518 -20.80 6.80 11.23
N ASP A 519 -21.88 6.18 10.75
CA ASP A 519 -23.22 6.31 11.35
C ASP A 519 -23.84 4.92 11.44
N VAL A 520 -24.22 4.52 12.66
CA VAL A 520 -24.72 3.18 12.97
C VAL A 520 -26.00 2.81 12.21
N ASN A 521 -26.73 3.81 11.71
CA ASN A 521 -27.99 3.65 11.01
C ASN A 521 -27.85 3.88 9.49
N ARG A 522 -26.78 4.53 9.01
CA ARG A 522 -26.55 4.77 7.57
C ARG A 522 -25.47 3.88 6.98
N GLY A 523 -24.39 3.63 7.70
CA GLY A 523 -23.22 2.86 7.26
C GLY A 523 -21.90 3.53 7.64
N VAL A 524 -20.81 2.97 7.12
CA VAL A 524 -19.46 3.47 7.42
C VAL A 524 -19.16 4.78 6.67
N ARG A 525 -18.17 5.52 7.19
CA ARG A 525 -17.54 6.64 6.48
C ARG A 525 -17.05 6.22 5.10
N GLY A 526 -16.82 7.19 4.22
CA GLY A 526 -16.28 6.92 2.90
C GLY A 526 -14.91 6.24 2.97
N HIS A 527 -14.58 5.44 1.96
CA HIS A 527 -13.24 4.87 1.75
C HIS A 527 -12.85 4.99 0.28
N ASP A 528 -11.60 5.37 0.00
CA ASP A 528 -11.02 5.10 -1.32
C ASP A 528 -10.48 3.67 -1.32
N GLU A 529 -10.50 3.04 -2.49
CA GLU A 529 -10.19 1.61 -2.63
C GLU A 529 -9.12 1.37 -3.69
N ILE A 530 -8.26 0.37 -3.44
CA ILE A 530 -7.53 -0.33 -4.50
C ILE A 530 -8.21 -1.67 -4.69
N ASN A 531 -8.68 -1.95 -5.90
CA ASN A 531 -9.42 -3.16 -6.25
C ASN A 531 -8.54 -4.11 -7.08
N GLU A 532 -8.63 -5.42 -6.80
CA GLU A 532 -7.99 -6.49 -7.57
C GLU A 532 -9.04 -7.35 -8.28
N ILE A 533 -9.01 -7.32 -9.61
CA ILE A 533 -10.01 -7.98 -10.46
C ILE A 533 -9.39 -9.22 -11.10
N LYS A 534 -9.48 -10.35 -10.38
CA LYS A 534 -9.01 -11.67 -10.87
C LYS A 534 -9.94 -12.30 -11.90
N SER A 535 -11.23 -11.95 -11.85
CA SER A 535 -12.29 -12.51 -12.69
C SER A 535 -13.51 -11.58 -12.73
N PRO A 536 -14.44 -11.76 -13.68
CA PRO A 536 -15.70 -11.03 -13.69
C PRO A 536 -16.43 -11.08 -12.34
N GLY A 537 -17.01 -9.97 -11.90
CA GLY A 537 -17.68 -9.91 -10.60
C GLY A 537 -18.30 -8.56 -10.24
N ASN A 538 -18.92 -8.52 -9.06
CA ASN A 538 -19.48 -7.32 -8.44
C ASN A 538 -18.56 -6.87 -7.29
N TYR A 539 -18.13 -5.62 -7.30
CA TYR A 539 -17.20 -5.00 -6.34
C TYR A 539 -17.90 -4.07 -5.35
N GLY A 540 -19.23 -4.20 -5.25
CA GLY A 540 -19.99 -3.81 -4.06
C GLY A 540 -20.68 -2.45 -4.15
N TRP A 541 -20.05 -1.42 -4.72
CA TRP A 541 -20.67 -0.10 -4.79
C TRP A 541 -21.99 -0.12 -5.56
N PRO A 542 -23.06 0.56 -5.10
CA PRO A 542 -23.13 1.47 -3.94
C PRO A 542 -23.62 0.85 -2.64
N LEU A 543 -23.81 -0.47 -2.59
CA LEU A 543 -24.39 -1.12 -1.43
C LEU A 543 -23.35 -1.42 -0.35
N PHE A 544 -22.09 -1.52 -0.76
CA PHE A 544 -20.95 -1.80 0.12
C PHE A 544 -19.74 -0.94 -0.25
N ILE A 545 -18.80 -0.85 0.67
CA ILE A 545 -17.50 -0.18 0.49
C ILE A 545 -16.41 -0.86 1.32
N GLY A 546 -15.15 -0.73 0.93
CA GLY A 546 -13.98 -1.31 1.58
C GLY A 546 -14.06 -2.83 1.65
N ASN A 547 -13.99 -3.39 2.86
CA ASN A 547 -14.13 -4.83 3.08
C ASN A 547 -15.59 -5.30 3.08
N ASN A 548 -16.36 -4.92 2.06
CA ASN A 548 -17.80 -5.15 1.98
C ASN A 548 -18.59 -4.57 3.18
N TYR A 549 -18.14 -3.45 3.77
CA TYR A 549 -18.90 -2.78 4.81
C TYR A 549 -20.25 -2.33 4.25
N PRO A 550 -21.39 -2.78 4.83
CA PRO A 550 -22.69 -2.53 4.24
C PRO A 550 -23.19 -1.13 4.58
N TYR A 551 -23.79 -0.48 3.59
CA TYR A 551 -24.73 0.61 3.84
C TYR A 551 -26.08 0.05 4.29
N HIS A 552 -26.89 0.93 4.88
CA HIS A 552 -28.25 0.61 5.28
C HIS A 552 -29.24 1.12 4.25
N LYS A 553 -30.38 0.44 4.14
CA LYS A 553 -31.52 0.97 3.40
C LYS A 553 -31.96 2.27 4.06
N HIS A 554 -31.99 3.35 3.31
CA HIS A 554 -32.46 4.66 3.78
C HIS A 554 -33.69 5.07 2.98
N ASP A 555 -34.76 5.45 3.66
CA ASP A 555 -35.93 6.06 3.04
C ASP A 555 -35.74 7.58 2.98
N PHE A 556 -35.52 8.11 1.78
CA PHE A 556 -35.26 9.53 1.55
C PHE A 556 -36.53 10.41 1.59
N VAL A 557 -37.69 9.83 1.89
CA VAL A 557 -38.95 10.55 2.13
C VAL A 557 -39.21 10.67 3.63
N THR A 558 -39.07 9.56 4.38
CA THR A 558 -39.35 9.54 5.82
C THR A 558 -38.13 9.83 6.69
N GLY A 559 -36.93 9.64 6.15
CA GLY A 559 -35.66 9.69 6.89
C GLY A 559 -35.36 8.41 7.67
N GLU A 560 -36.20 7.38 7.58
CA GLU A 560 -36.05 6.14 8.33
C GLU A 560 -34.95 5.25 7.76
N ASN A 561 -34.21 4.60 8.66
CA ASN A 561 -33.16 3.65 8.32
C ASN A 561 -33.62 2.22 8.57
N GLY A 562 -33.40 1.36 7.59
CA GLY A 562 -33.72 -0.06 7.61
C GLY A 562 -32.50 -0.95 7.85
N LYS A 563 -32.62 -2.20 7.39
CA LYS A 563 -31.55 -3.20 7.51
C LYS A 563 -30.36 -2.86 6.61
N ALA A 564 -29.17 -3.22 7.09
CA ALA A 564 -27.96 -3.32 6.29
C ALA A 564 -28.16 -4.23 5.06
N PHE A 565 -27.49 -3.92 3.96
CA PHE A 565 -27.46 -4.80 2.78
C PHE A 565 -26.67 -6.09 3.07
N ASP A 566 -27.03 -7.16 2.37
CA ASP A 566 -26.39 -8.48 2.48
C ASP A 566 -25.38 -8.66 1.34
N PRO A 567 -24.06 -8.78 1.62
CA PRO A 567 -23.03 -8.90 0.59
C PRO A 567 -23.10 -10.23 -0.19
N ASP A 568 -23.67 -11.29 0.38
CA ASP A 568 -23.80 -12.59 -0.28
C ASP A 568 -24.99 -12.63 -1.24
N ARG A 569 -25.98 -11.77 -1.02
CA ARG A 569 -27.15 -11.65 -1.90
C ARG A 569 -27.66 -10.22 -2.03
N PRO A 570 -26.90 -9.31 -2.64
CA PRO A 570 -27.27 -7.90 -2.66
C PRO A 570 -28.53 -7.66 -3.48
N VAL A 571 -29.40 -6.76 -3.01
CA VAL A 571 -30.65 -6.41 -3.69
C VAL A 571 -30.61 -4.93 -4.04
N ASN A 572 -30.58 -4.61 -5.34
CA ASN A 572 -30.61 -3.23 -5.80
C ASN A 572 -31.96 -2.58 -5.44
N PRO A 573 -31.96 -1.50 -4.62
CA PRO A 573 -33.18 -0.87 -4.13
C PRO A 573 -33.76 0.17 -5.10
N SER A 574 -33.03 0.55 -6.15
CA SER A 574 -33.42 1.65 -7.04
C SER A 574 -34.71 1.31 -7.79
N ALA A 575 -35.67 2.24 -7.74
CA ALA A 575 -36.87 2.18 -8.58
C ALA A 575 -36.56 2.34 -10.08
N ARG A 576 -35.33 2.79 -10.41
CA ARG A 576 -34.83 3.03 -11.77
C ARG A 576 -33.86 1.95 -12.25
N ASN A 577 -33.69 0.87 -11.49
CA ASN A 577 -32.97 -0.31 -11.94
C ASN A 577 -33.76 -0.99 -13.08
N THR A 578 -33.17 -1.03 -14.27
CA THR A 578 -33.76 -1.67 -15.46
C THR A 578 -33.23 -3.09 -15.68
N GLY A 579 -32.28 -3.54 -14.85
CA GLY A 579 -31.70 -4.86 -14.92
C GLY A 579 -32.13 -5.81 -13.81
N THR A 580 -31.31 -6.84 -13.55
CA THR A 580 -31.57 -7.81 -12.48
C THR A 580 -31.60 -7.12 -11.11
N LYS A 581 -32.58 -7.51 -10.27
CA LYS A 581 -32.75 -6.95 -8.93
C LYS A 581 -31.82 -7.55 -7.88
N VAL A 582 -31.56 -8.87 -7.97
CA VAL A 582 -30.60 -9.57 -7.12
C VAL A 582 -29.25 -9.59 -7.83
N LEU A 583 -28.27 -8.92 -7.27
CA LEU A 583 -26.94 -8.78 -7.86
C LEU A 583 -26.07 -10.00 -7.54
N PRO A 584 -25.00 -10.24 -8.31
CA PRO A 584 -23.94 -11.16 -7.89
C PRO A 584 -23.38 -10.76 -6.51
N PRO A 585 -22.87 -11.73 -5.72
CA PRO A 585 -22.23 -11.45 -4.43
C PRO A 585 -21.13 -10.38 -4.56
N ALA A 586 -21.06 -9.49 -3.58
CA ALA A 586 -20.08 -8.43 -3.52
C ALA A 586 -18.70 -8.98 -3.14
N ARG A 587 -17.64 -8.46 -3.75
CA ARG A 587 -16.24 -8.78 -3.44
C ARG A 587 -15.57 -7.59 -2.77
N PRO A 588 -14.82 -7.81 -1.68
CA PRO A 588 -14.17 -6.74 -0.96
C PRO A 588 -13.01 -6.15 -1.76
N ALA A 589 -12.69 -4.89 -1.48
CA ALA A 589 -11.50 -4.22 -1.98
C ALA A 589 -10.21 -4.85 -1.41
N LEU A 590 -9.11 -4.78 -2.17
CA LEU A 590 -7.80 -5.26 -1.72
C LEU A 590 -7.22 -4.35 -0.63
N LEU A 591 -7.28 -3.04 -0.85
CA LEU A 591 -6.92 -2.01 0.12
C LEU A 591 -8.06 -1.00 0.20
N TYR A 592 -8.27 -0.42 1.38
CA TYR A 592 -9.28 0.62 1.57
C TYR A 592 -8.89 1.55 2.71
N TYR A 593 -9.10 2.85 2.52
CA TYR A 593 -8.70 3.85 3.51
C TYR A 593 -9.62 5.08 3.52
N PRO A 594 -9.96 5.59 4.72
CA PRO A 594 -10.77 6.79 4.89
C PRO A 594 -9.93 8.07 4.81
N TYR A 595 -10.55 9.22 5.05
CA TYR A 595 -9.83 10.50 5.20
C TYR A 595 -8.89 10.52 6.40
N ASN A 596 -9.30 9.94 7.53
CA ASN A 596 -8.42 9.74 8.67
C ASN A 596 -7.46 8.57 8.41
N GLU A 597 -6.53 8.36 9.34
CA GLU A 597 -5.64 7.21 9.30
C GLU A 597 -6.45 5.90 9.34
N SER A 598 -6.08 4.95 8.49
CA SER A 598 -6.70 3.62 8.47
C SER A 598 -6.15 2.79 9.63
N SER A 599 -7.02 2.17 10.42
CA SER A 599 -6.60 1.26 11.49
C SER A 599 -6.02 -0.07 10.98
N ILE A 600 -6.25 -0.38 9.69
CA ILE A 600 -5.80 -1.63 9.06
C ILE A 600 -4.62 -1.37 8.12
N PHE A 601 -4.59 -0.21 7.47
CA PHE A 601 -3.53 0.21 6.54
C PHE A 601 -2.99 1.61 6.88
N PRO A 602 -2.43 1.82 8.08
CA PRO A 602 -1.95 3.13 8.53
C PRO A 602 -0.88 3.73 7.60
N GLU A 603 -0.14 2.89 6.88
CA GLU A 603 0.89 3.31 5.92
C GLU A 603 0.33 4.14 4.76
N LEU A 604 -0.97 4.11 4.51
CA LEU A 604 -1.64 4.93 3.49
C LEU A 604 -1.86 6.38 3.97
N GLY A 605 -1.61 6.68 5.26
CA GLY A 605 -1.69 8.00 5.85
C GLY A 605 -3.11 8.53 6.01
N SER A 606 -3.22 9.85 6.19
CA SER A 606 -4.48 10.60 6.31
C SER A 606 -4.49 11.84 5.41
N GLY A 607 -5.65 12.48 5.28
CA GLY A 607 -5.87 13.66 4.44
C GLY A 607 -6.88 13.38 3.33
N GLY A 608 -7.01 14.32 2.39
CA GLY A 608 -7.75 14.10 1.15
C GLY A 608 -7.28 12.84 0.41
N ARG A 609 -8.07 12.35 -0.52
CA ARG A 609 -7.86 11.02 -1.09
C ARG A 609 -8.33 10.96 -2.54
N SER A 610 -7.58 10.22 -3.35
CA SER A 610 -7.95 9.85 -4.71
C SER A 610 -7.05 8.70 -5.14
N ALA A 611 -7.49 7.47 -4.86
CA ALA A 611 -6.73 6.25 -5.14
C ALA A 611 -6.48 6.05 -6.64
N THR A 612 -5.26 5.60 -6.97
CA THR A 612 -4.84 5.20 -8.32
C THR A 612 -3.89 3.99 -8.27
N ALA A 613 -3.78 3.24 -9.36
CA ALA A 613 -2.99 2.01 -9.44
C ALA A 613 -2.10 1.96 -10.70
N GLY A 614 -0.84 1.54 -10.50
CA GLY A 614 0.17 1.41 -11.55
C GLY A 614 0.47 0.00 -12.04
N GLY A 615 -0.14 -0.99 -11.40
CA GLY A 615 0.01 -2.40 -11.75
C GLY A 615 1.21 -3.09 -11.10
N VAL A 616 1.43 -4.32 -11.51
CA VAL A 616 2.41 -5.22 -10.89
C VAL A 616 3.73 -5.18 -11.64
N TYR A 617 4.83 -4.91 -10.95
CA TYR A 617 6.14 -4.97 -11.57
C TYR A 617 6.47 -6.41 -11.96
N ARG A 618 6.77 -6.62 -13.24
CA ARG A 618 7.30 -7.89 -13.75
C ARG A 618 8.69 -7.65 -14.31
N ARG A 619 9.69 -8.16 -13.61
CA ARG A 619 11.09 -7.94 -13.95
C ARG A 619 11.39 -8.47 -15.36
N PRO A 620 12.00 -7.66 -16.25
CA PRO A 620 12.39 -8.14 -17.58
C PRO A 620 13.37 -9.31 -17.49
N ARG A 621 13.31 -10.22 -18.46
CA ARG A 621 14.24 -11.36 -18.56
C ARG A 621 15.70 -10.90 -18.65
N THR A 622 15.94 -9.81 -19.36
CA THR A 622 17.23 -9.15 -19.49
C THR A 622 17.07 -7.72 -18.97
N PRO A 623 17.18 -7.50 -17.65
CA PRO A 623 16.94 -6.20 -17.05
C PRO A 623 18.11 -5.25 -17.33
N ALA A 624 17.77 -4.01 -17.68
CA ALA A 624 18.72 -2.91 -17.73
C ALA A 624 19.21 -2.55 -16.31
N THR A 625 20.34 -1.86 -16.23
CA THR A 625 20.91 -1.39 -14.97
C THR A 625 20.01 -0.42 -14.22
N THR A 626 19.12 0.29 -14.94
CA THR A 626 18.14 1.22 -14.38
C THR A 626 16.87 0.54 -13.85
N ASN A 627 16.63 -0.72 -14.22
CA ASN A 627 15.42 -1.43 -13.80
C ASN A 627 15.45 -1.74 -12.30
N LEU A 628 14.25 -1.84 -11.73
CA LEU A 628 14.07 -2.23 -10.34
C LEU A 628 14.68 -3.63 -10.08
N PRO A 629 15.33 -3.83 -8.91
CA PRO A 629 15.91 -5.13 -8.57
C PRO A 629 14.87 -6.24 -8.40
N ALA A 630 15.35 -7.49 -8.34
CA ALA A 630 14.52 -8.69 -8.23
C ALA A 630 13.53 -8.68 -7.06
N TRP A 631 13.84 -7.97 -5.97
CA TRP A 631 12.95 -7.83 -4.82
C TRP A 631 11.57 -7.24 -5.17
N TYR A 632 11.50 -6.32 -6.14
CA TYR A 632 10.25 -5.69 -6.56
C TYR A 632 9.39 -6.60 -7.45
N ASP A 633 9.93 -7.71 -7.97
CA ASP A 633 9.20 -8.57 -8.90
C ASP A 633 7.94 -9.15 -8.24
N GLY A 634 6.80 -8.95 -8.88
CA GLY A 634 5.49 -9.37 -8.39
C GLY A 634 4.83 -8.43 -7.37
N LYS A 635 5.42 -7.27 -7.05
CA LYS A 635 4.80 -6.27 -6.17
C LYS A 635 3.91 -5.30 -6.95
N LEU A 636 2.82 -4.87 -6.33
CA LEU A 636 1.87 -3.90 -6.89
C LEU A 636 2.32 -2.47 -6.54
N PHE A 637 2.21 -1.56 -7.50
CA PHE A 637 2.47 -0.14 -7.31
C PHE A 637 1.15 0.61 -7.29
N ILE A 638 0.97 1.46 -6.28
CA ILE A 638 -0.23 2.27 -6.07
C ILE A 638 0.17 3.72 -5.82
N SER A 639 -0.77 4.63 -6.01
CA SER A 639 -0.63 6.02 -5.62
C SER A 639 -1.93 6.62 -5.13
N ASP A 640 -1.81 7.80 -4.53
CA ASP A 640 -2.94 8.65 -4.25
C ASP A 640 -2.66 10.04 -4.82
N PHE A 641 -3.59 10.50 -5.65
CA PHE A 641 -3.47 11.78 -6.34
C PHE A 641 -3.49 12.96 -5.37
N VAL A 642 -4.24 12.91 -4.26
CA VAL A 642 -4.28 14.03 -3.31
C VAL A 642 -3.12 13.97 -2.33
N ARG A 643 -2.77 12.78 -1.82
CA ARG A 643 -1.69 12.57 -0.86
C ARG A 643 -0.30 12.54 -1.50
N SER A 644 -0.22 12.53 -2.83
CA SER A 644 1.02 12.62 -3.60
C SER A 644 2.06 11.54 -3.26
N TYR A 645 1.61 10.37 -2.82
CA TYR A 645 2.50 9.23 -2.60
C TYR A 645 2.52 8.30 -3.80
N VAL A 646 3.64 7.59 -3.95
CA VAL A 646 3.72 6.32 -4.70
C VAL A 646 4.20 5.26 -3.73
N LYS A 647 3.46 4.17 -3.59
CA LYS A 647 3.72 3.09 -2.64
C LYS A 647 3.80 1.74 -3.34
N VAL A 648 4.51 0.83 -2.69
CA VAL A 648 4.73 -0.54 -3.13
C VAL A 648 4.03 -1.48 -2.16
N VAL A 649 3.12 -2.29 -2.68
CA VAL A 649 2.35 -3.28 -1.96
C VAL A 649 2.96 -4.65 -2.23
N ASP A 650 3.31 -5.33 -1.15
CA ASP A 650 3.87 -6.66 -1.18
C ASP A 650 2.87 -7.68 -0.66
N PHE A 651 2.96 -8.90 -1.18
CA PHE A 651 2.02 -9.96 -0.90
C PHE A 651 2.71 -11.17 -0.28
N ASP A 652 1.99 -11.89 0.57
CA ASP A 652 2.38 -13.24 0.96
C ASP A 652 2.11 -14.26 -0.17
N SER A 653 2.42 -15.53 0.08
CA SER A 653 2.19 -16.61 -0.90
C SER A 653 0.71 -16.91 -1.19
N GLN A 654 -0.21 -16.43 -0.34
CA GLN A 654 -1.66 -16.60 -0.50
C GLN A 654 -2.30 -15.40 -1.22
N GLY A 655 -1.54 -14.31 -1.43
CA GLY A 655 -2.01 -13.08 -2.04
C GLY A 655 -2.57 -12.07 -1.05
N ASN A 656 -2.37 -12.26 0.26
CA ASN A 656 -2.72 -11.27 1.27
C ASN A 656 -1.66 -10.17 1.32
N VAL A 657 -2.09 -8.94 1.61
CA VAL A 657 -1.18 -7.79 1.78
C VAL A 657 -0.29 -8.04 3.00
N ARG A 658 1.02 -8.09 2.76
CA ARG A 658 2.03 -8.31 3.79
C ARG A 658 2.59 -6.99 4.32
N GLN A 659 2.85 -6.06 3.40
CA GLN A 659 3.43 -4.76 3.72
C GLN A 659 3.12 -3.74 2.63
N ILE A 660 3.01 -2.48 3.05
CA ILE A 660 2.88 -1.32 2.18
C ILE A 660 4.04 -0.38 2.52
N LEU A 661 4.82 -0.01 1.50
CA LEU A 661 6.05 0.72 1.69
C LEU A 661 6.07 1.93 0.77
N ASP A 662 6.60 3.06 1.26
CA ASP A 662 6.93 4.16 0.36
C ASP A 662 7.91 3.71 -0.71
N LEU A 663 7.72 4.22 -1.93
CA LEU A 663 8.62 3.94 -3.03
C LEU A 663 10.04 4.35 -2.68
N ALA A 664 10.27 5.64 -2.45
CA ALA A 664 11.54 6.19 -2.00
C ALA A 664 11.38 7.65 -1.51
N PRO A 665 12.09 8.07 -0.45
CA PRO A 665 12.05 9.47 0.03
C PRO A 665 12.49 10.50 -1.03
N SER A 666 13.41 10.11 -1.92
CA SER A 666 13.93 10.93 -3.02
C SER A 666 12.97 11.09 -4.20
N VAL A 667 11.95 10.23 -4.31
CA VAL A 667 11.00 10.24 -5.43
C VAL A 667 9.75 11.01 -5.02
N LYS A 668 9.79 12.32 -5.23
CA LYS A 668 8.62 13.21 -5.07
C LYS A 668 7.87 13.29 -6.38
N ILE A 669 6.56 13.12 -6.37
CA ILE A 669 5.68 13.27 -7.54
C ILE A 669 4.44 14.02 -7.08
N ASP A 670 4.20 15.20 -7.65
CA ASP A 670 3.05 16.03 -7.28
C ASP A 670 1.80 15.52 -8.00
N ASN A 671 0.80 15.09 -7.22
CA ASN A 671 -0.48 14.64 -7.73
C ASN A 671 -0.35 13.58 -8.85
N PRO A 672 0.20 12.39 -8.54
CA PRO A 672 0.30 11.30 -9.50
C PRO A 672 -1.10 10.88 -9.95
N ILE A 673 -1.37 11.00 -11.25
CA ILE A 673 -2.71 10.80 -11.82
C ILE A 673 -2.81 9.54 -12.68
N ASP A 674 -1.67 9.11 -13.25
CA ASP A 674 -1.56 7.88 -14.04
C ASP A 674 -0.14 7.33 -13.93
N MET A 675 0.03 6.02 -14.07
CA MET A 675 1.35 5.39 -14.11
C MET A 675 1.32 4.01 -14.77
N MET A 676 2.42 3.62 -15.41
CA MET A 676 2.58 2.27 -15.95
C MET A 676 4.05 1.89 -16.10
N PHE A 677 4.31 0.58 -16.21
CA PHE A 677 5.63 0.09 -16.59
C PHE A 677 5.83 0.22 -18.10
N GLY A 678 6.86 0.96 -18.50
CA GLY A 678 7.22 1.17 -19.90
C GLY A 678 7.88 -0.05 -20.55
N PRO A 679 8.06 -0.03 -21.88
CA PRO A 679 8.69 -1.12 -22.64
C PRO A 679 10.18 -1.34 -22.28
N ASP A 680 10.82 -0.39 -21.59
CA ASP A 680 12.17 -0.52 -21.06
C ASP A 680 12.21 -1.19 -19.66
N GLY A 681 11.05 -1.53 -19.09
CA GLY A 681 10.91 -2.17 -17.78
C GLY A 681 11.00 -1.21 -16.59
N ASN A 682 10.99 0.11 -16.81
CA ASN A 682 10.95 1.10 -15.73
C ASN A 682 9.52 1.59 -15.48
N LEU A 683 9.24 2.06 -14.27
CA LEU A 683 7.96 2.70 -13.94
C LEU A 683 7.97 4.14 -14.46
N TYR A 684 6.88 4.55 -15.11
CA TYR A 684 6.64 5.92 -15.52
C TYR A 684 5.42 6.45 -14.77
N VAL A 685 5.56 7.63 -14.16
CA VAL A 685 4.50 8.26 -13.36
C VAL A 685 4.17 9.63 -13.95
N LEU A 686 2.91 9.83 -14.30
CA LEU A 686 2.35 11.08 -14.78
C LEU A 686 1.88 11.92 -13.60
N ALA A 687 2.43 13.12 -13.47
CA ALA A 687 2.09 14.11 -12.45
C ALA A 687 1.16 15.16 -13.06
N TYR A 688 0.02 15.40 -12.41
CA TYR A 688 -0.90 16.47 -12.79
C TYR A 688 -0.44 17.84 -12.27
N GLY A 689 0.28 17.85 -11.13
CA GLY A 689 0.73 19.05 -10.44
C GLY A 689 -0.33 19.70 -9.53
N PRO A 690 0.07 20.67 -8.69
CA PRO A 690 -0.78 21.15 -7.59
C PRO A 690 -1.87 22.14 -8.02
N LYS A 691 -1.74 22.83 -9.16
CA LYS A 691 -2.77 23.78 -9.64
C LYS A 691 -3.78 23.07 -10.52
N TRP A 692 -5.04 23.22 -10.18
CA TRP A 692 -6.15 22.61 -10.91
C TRP A 692 -6.56 23.49 -12.08
N ASN A 693 -6.91 22.88 -13.21
CA ASN A 693 -7.39 23.58 -14.41
C ASN A 693 -6.36 24.56 -15.02
N ALA A 694 -5.06 24.30 -14.82
CA ALA A 694 -4.00 25.20 -15.26
C ALA A 694 -2.68 24.46 -15.55
N PRO A 695 -1.77 25.06 -16.34
CA PRO A 695 -0.39 24.58 -16.46
C PRO A 695 0.35 24.58 -15.12
N ASN A 696 1.17 23.55 -14.90
CA ASN A 696 1.94 23.36 -13.68
C ASN A 696 3.42 23.13 -14.01
N PRO A 697 4.38 23.87 -13.43
CA PRO A 697 5.80 23.60 -13.65
C PRO A 697 6.25 22.18 -13.26
N THR A 698 5.58 21.60 -12.25
CA THR A 698 5.84 20.26 -11.74
C THR A 698 4.93 19.18 -12.32
N SER A 699 3.98 19.52 -13.20
CA SER A 699 3.29 18.50 -13.98
C SER A 699 4.21 17.98 -15.07
N GLY A 700 4.09 16.70 -15.38
CA GLY A 700 5.08 16.04 -16.22
C GLY A 700 5.00 14.54 -16.17
N LEU A 701 5.80 13.90 -17.02
CA LEU A 701 6.03 12.47 -16.97
C LEU A 701 7.43 12.21 -16.42
N TYR A 702 7.53 11.30 -15.46
CA TYR A 702 8.78 10.97 -14.78
C TYR A 702 9.07 9.48 -14.88
N ARG A 703 10.29 9.12 -15.30
CA ARG A 703 10.78 7.73 -15.27
C ARG A 703 11.45 7.46 -13.93
N ILE A 704 11.00 6.44 -13.21
CA ILE A 704 11.64 5.98 -11.97
C ILE A 704 12.72 4.97 -12.32
N VAL A 705 13.94 5.23 -11.84
CA VAL A 705 15.12 4.39 -12.10
C VAL A 705 15.81 4.00 -10.81
N PHE A 706 16.34 2.77 -10.78
CA PHE A 706 17.23 2.29 -9.72
C PHE A 706 18.69 2.51 -10.11
N ARG A 707 19.52 2.97 -9.17
CA ARG A 707 20.97 3.15 -9.38
C ARG A 707 21.77 1.99 -8.75
N PRO A 708 22.45 1.14 -9.55
CA PRO A 708 23.32 0.06 -9.05
C PRO A 708 24.57 0.64 -8.33
N GLY A 709 25.27 -0.15 -7.51
CA GLY A 709 26.40 0.31 -6.66
C GLY A 709 26.15 0.25 -5.15
N GLU A 710 27.16 0.54 -4.33
CA GLU A 710 26.93 0.85 -2.91
C GLU A 710 26.27 2.23 -2.82
N LEU A 711 25.44 2.46 -1.79
CA LEU A 711 25.19 3.84 -1.39
C LEU A 711 26.57 4.42 -1.10
N GLU A 712 27.02 5.46 -1.80
CA GLU A 712 28.17 6.20 -1.30
C GLU A 712 27.89 6.47 0.17
N ALA A 713 28.85 6.12 1.05
CA ALA A 713 28.74 6.41 2.47
C ALA A 713 28.23 7.84 2.54
N ALA A 714 27.01 8.01 3.10
CA ALA A 714 26.35 9.29 3.10
C ALA A 714 27.42 10.30 3.47
N ALA A 715 27.76 11.19 2.53
CA ALA A 715 28.75 12.22 2.80
C ALA A 715 28.36 12.75 4.16
N PRO A 716 29.26 12.69 5.17
CA PRO A 716 28.91 12.89 6.57
C PRO A 716 27.99 14.07 6.58
N VAL A 717 26.74 13.88 7.04
CA VAL A 717 25.67 14.87 6.87
C VAL A 717 26.29 16.21 7.19
N VAL A 718 26.68 16.93 6.15
CA VAL A 718 26.91 18.35 6.25
C VAL A 718 25.49 18.73 6.44
N ALA A 719 25.12 18.99 7.71
CA ALA A 719 23.81 19.49 8.10
C ALA A 719 23.36 20.33 6.93
N ALA A 720 22.32 19.86 6.22
CA ALA A 720 21.87 20.49 4.98
C ALA A 720 21.93 21.99 5.27
N ALA A 721 22.81 22.70 4.55
CA ALA A 721 23.23 24.04 4.97
C ALA A 721 21.96 24.78 5.37
N PRO A 722 21.85 25.23 6.65
CA PRO A 722 20.56 25.54 7.23
C PRO A 722 19.83 26.43 6.25
N VAL A 723 18.69 25.93 5.74
CA VAL A 723 17.80 26.73 4.89
C VAL A 723 17.62 28.01 5.68
N SER A 724 18.11 29.14 5.14
CA SER A 724 18.11 30.37 5.90
C SER A 724 16.66 30.61 6.36
N PRO A 725 16.43 31.13 7.58
CA PRO A 725 15.07 31.38 8.06
C PRO A 725 14.20 32.15 7.04
N ALA A 726 14.84 33.01 6.23
CA ALA A 726 14.20 33.70 5.12
C ALA A 726 13.77 32.77 3.97
N MET A 727 14.58 31.79 3.57
CA MET A 727 14.21 30.86 2.50
C MET A 727 13.06 29.93 2.91
N ALA A 728 13.00 29.50 4.17
CA ALA A 728 11.86 28.76 4.70
C ALA A 728 10.57 29.60 4.62
N LEU A 729 10.63 30.87 5.03
CA LEU A 729 9.51 31.80 4.95
C LEU A 729 9.11 32.11 3.49
N ILE A 730 10.06 32.19 2.56
CA ILE A 730 9.83 32.41 1.13
C ILE A 730 9.07 31.23 0.51
N GLU A 731 9.44 30.00 0.87
CA GLU A 731 8.78 28.78 0.41
C GLU A 731 7.39 28.63 1.02
N GLU A 732 7.26 28.80 2.34
CA GLU A 732 6.00 28.71 3.08
C GLU A 732 4.94 29.68 2.55
N ASN A 733 5.36 30.91 2.21
CA ASN A 733 4.47 31.97 1.73
C ASN A 733 4.43 32.07 0.20
N ALA A 734 5.04 31.11 -0.52
CA ALA A 734 5.08 31.04 -1.97
C ALA A 734 5.55 32.34 -2.65
N CYS A 735 6.45 33.09 -2.02
CA CYS A 735 6.91 34.42 -2.47
C CYS A 735 7.56 34.38 -3.86
N LEU A 736 8.21 33.26 -4.20
CA LEU A 736 8.81 33.02 -5.52
C LEU A 736 7.78 32.95 -6.66
N SER A 737 6.48 32.86 -6.36
CA SER A 737 5.44 32.88 -7.40
C SER A 737 5.33 34.25 -8.09
N CYS A 738 5.72 35.33 -7.40
CA CYS A 738 5.62 36.70 -7.91
C CYS A 738 6.98 37.39 -8.03
N HIS A 739 7.95 36.99 -7.22
CA HIS A 739 9.29 37.57 -7.20
C HIS A 739 10.35 36.48 -7.33
N GLN A 740 11.01 36.38 -8.49
CA GLN A 740 12.19 35.52 -8.60
C GLN A 740 13.42 36.24 -8.03
N VAL A 741 14.48 35.49 -7.71
CA VAL A 741 15.70 36.08 -7.15
C VAL A 741 16.39 36.98 -8.17
N ASP A 742 16.57 36.48 -9.39
CA ASP A 742 17.41 37.11 -10.42
C ASP A 742 16.63 37.66 -11.63
N GLU A 743 15.42 37.17 -11.85
CA GLU A 743 14.62 37.48 -13.04
C GLU A 743 13.30 38.18 -12.67
N GLU A 744 12.78 39.01 -13.57
CA GLU A 744 11.45 39.59 -13.36
C GLU A 744 10.36 38.55 -13.59
N SER A 745 9.29 38.63 -12.81
CA SER A 745 8.10 37.78 -12.96
C SER A 745 6.86 38.67 -12.94
N VAL A 746 5.91 38.43 -12.03
CA VAL A 746 4.76 39.33 -11.80
C VAL A 746 5.23 40.65 -11.18
N GLY A 747 6.23 40.58 -10.29
CA GLY A 747 6.94 41.71 -9.71
C GLY A 747 8.43 41.75 -10.11
N PRO A 748 9.17 42.79 -9.69
CA PRO A 748 10.62 42.88 -9.90
C PRO A 748 11.37 41.72 -9.23
N SER A 749 12.55 41.37 -9.75
CA SER A 749 13.43 40.40 -9.08
C SER A 749 13.91 40.92 -7.72
N TYR A 750 14.26 40.02 -6.79
CA TYR A 750 14.83 40.44 -5.51
C TYR A 750 16.10 41.27 -5.68
N LYS A 751 16.98 40.93 -6.63
CA LYS A 751 18.14 41.77 -6.98
C LYS A 751 17.76 43.19 -7.38
N LYS A 752 16.71 43.37 -8.21
CA LYS A 752 16.25 44.71 -8.59
C LYS A 752 15.68 45.47 -7.39
N VAL A 753 14.93 44.78 -6.52
CA VAL A 753 14.42 45.39 -5.27
C VAL A 753 15.58 45.82 -4.37
N ALA A 754 16.59 44.97 -4.21
CA ALA A 754 17.80 45.26 -3.44
C ALA A 754 18.53 46.48 -4.00
N GLU A 755 18.78 46.52 -5.31
CA GLU A 755 19.43 47.63 -5.99
C GLU A 755 18.68 48.96 -5.81
N LYS A 756 17.36 48.97 -5.96
CA LYS A 756 16.55 50.19 -5.84
C LYS A 756 16.53 50.78 -4.43
N TYR A 757 16.61 49.92 -3.40
CA TYR A 757 16.48 50.34 -2.00
C TYR A 757 17.79 50.27 -1.21
N ARG A 758 18.92 49.96 -1.85
CA ARG A 758 20.24 49.79 -1.22
C ARG A 758 20.67 50.97 -0.35
N ASP A 759 20.44 52.19 -0.82
CA ASP A 759 20.93 53.42 -0.16
C ASP A 759 19.89 54.04 0.80
N ARG A 760 18.78 53.34 1.05
CA ARG A 760 17.69 53.82 1.90
C ARG A 760 17.94 53.46 3.36
N ALA A 761 17.98 54.47 4.24
CA ALA A 761 18.26 54.28 5.67
C ALA A 761 17.24 53.40 6.41
N ASP A 762 15.98 53.37 5.96
CA ASP A 762 14.88 52.57 6.51
C ASP A 762 14.47 51.37 5.63
N ALA A 763 15.37 50.86 4.78
CA ALA A 763 15.04 49.88 3.74
C ALA A 763 14.36 48.60 4.26
N VAL A 764 14.84 48.03 5.37
CA VAL A 764 14.28 46.80 5.97
C VAL A 764 12.85 47.03 6.44
N ASP A 765 12.61 48.09 7.22
CA ASP A 765 11.28 48.41 7.74
C ASP A 765 10.31 48.83 6.62
N TYR A 766 10.81 49.56 5.62
CA TYR A 766 10.03 49.92 4.44
C TYR A 766 9.58 48.68 3.67
N ILE A 767 10.49 47.75 3.35
CA ILE A 767 10.15 46.52 2.60
C ILE A 767 9.25 45.62 3.43
N ALA A 768 9.50 45.46 4.74
CA ALA A 768 8.63 44.69 5.63
C ALA A 768 7.19 45.24 5.65
N GLY A 769 7.03 46.57 5.67
CA GLY A 769 5.71 47.22 5.57
C GLY A 769 5.06 47.08 4.18
N ARG A 770 5.85 46.87 3.12
CA ARG A 770 5.32 46.56 1.78
C ARG A 770 4.90 45.10 1.64
N ILE A 771 5.59 44.17 2.29
CA ILE A 771 5.18 42.77 2.39
C ILE A 771 3.84 42.68 3.13
N GLU A 772 3.69 43.43 4.23
CA GLU A 772 2.44 43.52 4.97
C GLU A 772 1.26 44.01 4.12
N LYS A 773 1.42 45.16 3.48
CA LYS A 773 0.28 45.91 2.88
C LYS A 773 0.09 45.64 1.39
N GLY A 774 0.97 44.87 0.78
CA GLY A 774 1.03 44.73 -0.67
C GLY A 774 1.41 46.06 -1.34
N GLY A 775 1.19 46.15 -2.65
CA GLY A 775 1.61 47.34 -3.38
C GLY A 775 1.26 47.41 -4.85
N GLN A 776 0.97 48.62 -5.33
CA GLN A 776 0.74 48.90 -6.75
C GLN A 776 1.50 50.18 -7.17
N GLY A 777 1.84 50.30 -8.46
CA GLY A 777 2.35 51.54 -9.08
C GLY A 777 3.82 51.89 -8.83
N VAL A 778 4.51 51.26 -7.88
CA VAL A 778 5.91 51.59 -7.52
C VAL A 778 6.94 51.22 -8.59
N TRP A 779 6.60 50.25 -9.45
CA TRP A 779 7.46 49.71 -10.50
C TRP A 779 6.86 49.89 -11.91
N GLY A 780 5.85 50.75 -12.06
CA GLY A 780 5.17 50.98 -13.35
C GLY A 780 4.33 49.79 -13.86
N SER A 781 4.30 48.66 -13.14
CA SER A 781 3.47 47.49 -13.46
C SER A 781 1.98 47.76 -13.13
N PRO A 782 1.04 47.35 -14.01
CA PRO A 782 -0.40 47.48 -13.75
C PRO A 782 -0.91 46.50 -12.67
N HIS A 783 -0.13 45.47 -12.33
CA HIS A 783 -0.52 44.43 -11.38
C HIS A 783 -0.29 44.87 -9.93
N ALA A 784 -1.32 44.73 -9.08
CA ALA A 784 -1.20 44.93 -7.64
C ALA A 784 -0.57 43.68 -6.99
N MET A 785 0.42 43.89 -6.13
CA MET A 785 1.01 42.83 -5.30
C MET A 785 0.12 42.57 -4.08
N PRO A 786 -0.19 41.31 -3.76
CA PRO A 786 -1.03 40.96 -2.61
C PRO A 786 -0.35 41.31 -1.28
N ALA A 787 -1.18 41.55 -0.27
CA ALA A 787 -0.78 41.80 1.11
C ALA A 787 -0.55 40.48 1.85
N PHE A 788 0.51 40.39 2.65
CA PHE A 788 0.82 39.24 3.52
C PHE A 788 0.64 39.64 4.99
N GLU A 789 -0.61 39.85 5.38
CA GLU A 789 -1.00 40.27 6.74
C GLU A 789 -0.78 39.17 7.80
N GLY A 790 -0.73 37.90 7.37
CA GLY A 790 -0.54 36.74 8.26
C GLY A 790 0.90 36.47 8.70
N ILE A 791 1.90 37.16 8.12
CA ILE A 791 3.30 36.99 8.49
C ILE A 791 3.65 37.94 9.64
N SER A 792 4.31 37.42 10.68
CA SER A 792 4.71 38.21 11.85
C SER A 792 5.62 39.39 11.47
N GLN A 793 5.66 40.42 12.30
CA GLN A 793 6.51 41.59 12.04
C GLN A 793 8.00 41.19 11.94
N ASP A 794 8.46 40.29 12.80
CA ASP A 794 9.85 39.85 12.83
C ASP A 794 10.20 39.01 11.59
N ASP A 795 9.31 38.11 11.18
CA ASP A 795 9.49 37.29 9.97
C ASP A 795 9.51 38.14 8.69
N ARG A 796 8.69 39.20 8.62
CA ARG A 796 8.73 40.15 7.50
C ARG A 796 10.05 40.93 7.46
N LYS A 797 10.67 41.23 8.61
CA LYS A 797 12.00 41.84 8.64
C LYS A 797 13.09 40.86 8.22
N VAL A 798 12.97 39.58 8.56
CA VAL A 798 13.84 38.51 8.08
C VAL A 798 13.77 38.38 6.55
N LEU A 799 12.56 38.38 5.99
CA LEU A 799 12.33 38.40 4.53
C LEU A 799 12.92 39.65 3.87
N ALA A 800 12.66 40.84 4.42
CA ALA A 800 13.16 42.10 3.90
C ALA A 800 14.70 42.18 3.90
N ALA A 801 15.34 41.70 4.97
CA ALA A 801 16.80 41.64 5.07
C ALA A 801 17.40 40.68 4.04
N TYR A 802 16.75 39.53 3.80
CA TYR A 802 17.18 38.59 2.76
C TYR A 802 17.06 39.20 1.36
N ILE A 803 15.95 39.86 1.05
CA ILE A 803 15.73 40.51 -0.25
C ILE A 803 16.80 41.57 -0.51
N LEU A 804 17.15 42.38 0.49
CA LEU A 804 18.18 43.42 0.39
C LEU A 804 19.61 42.87 0.26
N ALA A 805 19.83 41.61 0.61
CA ALA A 805 21.12 40.95 0.53
C ALA A 805 21.38 40.25 -0.82
N GLN A 806 20.40 40.23 -1.73
CA GLN A 806 20.54 39.72 -3.10
C GLN A 806 21.29 40.72 -3.98
#